data_AF-A0A7L2VEY3-F1
#
_entry.id   AF-A0A7L2VEY3-F1
#
_cell.length_a   1.000
_cell.length_b   1.000
_cell.length_c   1.000
_cell.angle_alpha   90.00
_cell.angle_beta   90.00
_cell.angle_gamma   90.00
#
_symmetry.space_group_name_H-M   'P 1'
#
loop_
_entity.id
_entity.type
_entity.pdbx_description
1 polymer ?
#
loop_
_entity_poly.entity_id
_entity_poly.type
_entity_poly.pdbx_seq_one_letter_code
_entity_poly.pdbx_strand_id
1 'polypeptide(L)'
;SITRTFASGKTEKVIFQALKELGLPSGKNDEIEPSAFTYEKFYELTQKICPRTDIEDLFKKINGDKTDYLTVDQLVSFLNEHQRDPRLNEILFPFYDTKRAMQIIETYEPDEDLKSKGVISSDGFCRYLMSDENAPVFLDRLELYQEMDHPLAHYFISSSHNTYLTGRQFGGKSSVEMYRQVLLAGCRCVELDCWDGKGEDQEPIITHGKAMCTDILFKDVIQAIKETAFVTSEYPVILSFENHCSKYQQYKMSKYCEDLFGDLLLKQPLETHPLDVGKALPSPNDLKRKILIKNKRLKPEVEKKQLDALKKMMEAGETAAPVNILEDDNEEEIESADQEEEAHPEYKFGSDLTVDDYSQKEAVAISVKKGLVTVEDEQAWMASYKYVGATTNIHPYLSTMVNYAQPVKFQGFDVAEERNIHHNMSSFNESVGLGYLKTHAIEFVNYNKRQMSRIYPKGGRVDSSNYMPQIFWNAGCQMVSLNYQTPDLAMQLNQGKFEYNGSCGYLLKPDFMRRPDRTFDPFSETPVDGVIAATCSVQVISGQFLSDKKIGTYVEVDMYGLPTDTIRKEFRTRMVMNNGLNPVYNEESFVFRKVILPDLAVLRIAVYDDNNKLIGQRILPLDGLQAGYRHISLRNEGNKPLSLPTVFCNIVLKTYVPDGFGDIVDALSDPKKFLSITEKRADQIGAMADVPNDTSKNDRKGKANNAKANVTPQSSSELRPSTTAGSGTDTKKG
;
A
#
# COMPACT_ATOMS: atom_id res chain seq x y z
N SER A 1 27.44 -8.99 -23.19
CA SER A 1 27.97 -10.32 -23.57
C SER A 1 26.91 -11.37 -23.26
N ILE A 2 26.51 -12.16 -24.26
CA ILE A 2 25.47 -13.19 -24.15
C ILE A 2 25.87 -14.24 -23.09
N THR A 3 27.14 -14.65 -23.07
CA THR A 3 27.61 -15.67 -22.12
C THR A 3 27.43 -15.26 -20.66
N ARG A 4 27.69 -13.99 -20.32
CA ARG A 4 27.46 -13.47 -18.96
C ARG A 4 25.99 -13.47 -18.56
N THR A 5 25.08 -13.21 -19.51
CA THR A 5 23.64 -13.12 -19.24
C THR A 5 23.05 -14.47 -18.81
N PHE A 6 23.54 -15.57 -19.39
CA PHE A 6 23.04 -16.93 -19.12
C PHE A 6 23.95 -17.76 -18.20
N ALA A 7 25.07 -17.19 -17.72
CA ALA A 7 26.07 -17.90 -16.93
C ALA A 7 25.55 -18.42 -15.59
N SER A 8 24.44 -17.87 -15.08
CA SER A 8 23.82 -18.25 -13.80
C SER A 8 23.10 -19.59 -13.80
N GLY A 9 22.85 -20.18 -14.97
CA GLY A 9 22.20 -21.50 -15.08
C GLY A 9 22.79 -22.41 -16.16
N LYS A 10 23.54 -21.87 -17.14
CA LYS A 10 24.13 -22.66 -18.24
C LYS A 10 25.64 -22.48 -18.32
N THR A 11 26.32 -23.46 -18.90
CA THR A 11 27.77 -23.37 -19.15
C THR A 11 28.03 -22.64 -20.46
N GLU A 12 29.19 -21.99 -20.58
CA GLU A 12 29.58 -21.31 -21.83
C GLU A 12 29.50 -22.24 -23.05
N LYS A 13 29.87 -23.53 -22.87
CA LYS A 13 29.77 -24.55 -23.92
C LYS A 13 28.35 -24.70 -24.46
N VAL A 14 27.34 -24.72 -23.58
CA VAL A 14 25.93 -24.83 -23.98
C VAL A 14 25.48 -23.57 -24.73
N ILE A 15 25.91 -22.39 -24.25
CA ILE A 15 25.55 -21.11 -24.87
C ILE A 15 26.14 -21.00 -26.28
N PHE A 16 27.42 -21.32 -26.46
CA PHE A 16 28.06 -21.32 -27.79
C PHE A 16 27.47 -22.37 -28.73
N GLN A 17 27.11 -23.55 -28.20
CA GLN A 17 26.43 -24.56 -29.01
C GLN A 17 25.05 -24.07 -29.49
N ALA A 18 24.27 -23.39 -28.62
CA ALA A 18 23.00 -22.81 -28.99
C ALA A 18 23.15 -21.73 -30.08
N LEU A 19 24.15 -20.85 -29.95
CA LEU A 19 24.47 -19.84 -30.98
C LEU A 19 24.79 -20.50 -32.32
N LYS A 20 25.65 -21.53 -32.31
CA LYS A 20 26.03 -22.27 -33.52
C LYS A 20 24.84 -22.91 -34.21
N GLU A 21 23.94 -23.52 -33.45
CA GLU A 21 22.73 -24.18 -33.99
C GLU A 21 21.72 -23.18 -34.57
N LEU A 22 21.75 -21.92 -34.14
CA LEU A 22 20.93 -20.84 -34.68
C LEU A 22 21.58 -20.12 -35.87
N GLY A 23 22.78 -20.57 -36.28
CA GLY A 23 23.55 -19.96 -37.36
C GLY A 23 24.20 -18.63 -36.97
N LEU A 24 24.34 -18.36 -35.67
CA LEU A 24 24.96 -17.14 -35.15
C LEU A 24 26.46 -17.36 -34.88
N PRO A 25 27.30 -16.32 -34.99
CA PRO A 25 28.70 -16.37 -34.56
C PRO A 25 28.82 -16.91 -33.13
N SER A 26 29.70 -17.89 -32.93
CA SER A 26 29.76 -18.70 -31.70
C SER A 26 31.16 -18.87 -31.11
N GLY A 27 32.16 -18.16 -31.66
CA GLY A 27 33.50 -18.06 -31.10
C GLY A 27 33.53 -17.17 -29.86
N LYS A 28 34.53 -17.37 -29.00
CA LYS A 28 34.65 -16.67 -27.71
C LYS A 28 34.78 -15.14 -27.84
N ASN A 29 35.36 -14.69 -28.95
CA ASN A 29 35.58 -13.28 -29.27
C ASN A 29 34.80 -12.85 -30.52
N ASP A 30 33.83 -13.65 -30.97
CA ASP A 30 33.03 -13.31 -32.14
C ASP A 30 32.04 -12.20 -31.77
N GLU A 31 31.80 -11.31 -32.72
CA GLU A 31 30.75 -10.30 -32.63
C GLU A 31 29.61 -10.67 -33.58
N ILE A 32 28.37 -10.44 -33.14
CA ILE A 32 27.18 -10.66 -33.97
C ILE A 32 26.78 -9.31 -34.56
N GLU A 33 26.76 -9.24 -35.89
CA GLU A 33 26.26 -8.07 -36.61
C GLU A 33 24.81 -7.78 -36.19
N PRO A 34 24.44 -6.52 -35.86
CA PRO A 34 23.09 -6.19 -35.41
C PRO A 34 21.97 -6.63 -36.39
N SER A 35 22.26 -6.61 -37.70
CA SER A 35 21.33 -7.05 -38.74
C SER A 35 21.05 -8.56 -38.73
N ALA A 36 21.98 -9.37 -38.19
CA ALA A 36 21.84 -10.81 -38.05
C ALA A 36 21.17 -11.21 -36.72
N PHE A 37 21.08 -10.32 -35.74
CA PHE A 37 20.51 -10.57 -34.42
C PHE A 37 19.11 -9.94 -34.28
N THR A 38 18.17 -10.42 -35.09
CA THR A 38 16.77 -9.99 -35.03
C THR A 38 16.10 -10.42 -33.73
N TYR A 39 14.92 -9.87 -33.45
CA TYR A 39 14.13 -10.27 -32.28
C TYR A 39 13.79 -11.76 -32.29
N GLU A 40 13.45 -12.32 -33.46
CA GLU A 40 13.14 -13.73 -33.64
C GLU A 40 14.35 -14.60 -33.29
N LYS A 41 15.55 -14.21 -33.75
CA LYS A 41 16.80 -14.90 -33.40
C LYS A 41 17.12 -14.82 -31.91
N PHE A 42 16.88 -13.65 -31.29
CA PHE A 42 17.01 -13.49 -29.86
C PHE A 42 16.02 -14.39 -29.09
N TYR A 43 14.76 -14.42 -29.51
CA TYR A 43 13.72 -15.22 -28.89
C TYR A 43 14.02 -16.72 -29.00
N GLU A 44 14.35 -17.22 -30.20
CA GLU A 44 14.81 -18.61 -30.42
C GLU A 44 16.00 -18.96 -29.52
N LEU A 45 16.96 -18.05 -29.38
CA LEU A 45 18.11 -18.23 -28.49
C LEU A 45 17.69 -18.35 -27.03
N THR A 46 16.77 -17.49 -26.57
CA THR A 46 16.26 -17.56 -25.18
C THR A 46 15.52 -18.87 -24.93
N GLN A 47 14.66 -19.33 -25.84
CA GLN A 47 13.96 -20.61 -25.71
C GLN A 47 14.93 -21.80 -25.70
N LYS A 48 15.98 -21.76 -26.52
CA LYS A 48 16.98 -22.83 -26.57
C LYS A 48 17.88 -22.88 -25.34
N ILE A 49 18.29 -21.72 -24.79
CA ILE A 49 19.17 -21.66 -23.62
C ILE A 49 18.39 -21.76 -22.31
N CYS A 50 17.18 -21.21 -22.26
CA CYS A 50 16.34 -21.06 -21.09
C CYS A 50 14.90 -21.51 -21.41
N PRO A 51 14.69 -22.81 -21.72
CA PRO A 51 13.37 -23.31 -22.08
C PRO A 51 12.37 -23.15 -20.94
N ARG A 52 11.13 -22.83 -21.30
CA ARG A 52 10.00 -22.66 -20.37
C ARG A 52 9.27 -23.97 -20.12
N THR A 53 9.98 -24.95 -19.55
CA THR A 53 9.42 -26.27 -19.23
C THR A 53 8.21 -26.19 -18.28
N ASP A 54 8.20 -25.17 -17.42
CA ASP A 54 7.09 -24.83 -16.54
C ASP A 54 5.79 -24.47 -17.30
N ILE A 55 5.91 -23.74 -18.40
CA ILE A 55 4.77 -23.42 -19.27
C ILE A 55 4.40 -24.63 -20.14
N GLU A 56 5.38 -25.40 -20.63
CA GLU A 56 5.11 -26.63 -21.38
C GLU A 56 4.32 -27.64 -20.53
N ASP A 57 4.66 -27.80 -19.26
CA ASP A 57 3.94 -28.69 -18.34
C ASP A 57 2.50 -28.20 -18.09
N LEU A 58 2.30 -26.89 -17.94
CA LEU A 58 0.97 -26.29 -17.85
C LEU A 58 0.16 -26.52 -19.13
N PHE A 59 0.76 -26.29 -20.29
CA PHE A 59 0.14 -26.48 -21.59
C PHE A 59 -0.32 -27.93 -21.78
N LYS A 60 0.54 -28.88 -21.45
CA LYS A 60 0.24 -30.32 -21.46
C LYS A 60 -0.90 -30.68 -20.52
N LYS A 61 -0.93 -30.09 -19.32
CA LYS A 61 -2.00 -30.31 -18.34
C LYS A 61 -3.36 -29.84 -18.86
N ILE A 62 -3.42 -28.69 -19.54
CA ILE A 62 -4.65 -28.17 -20.14
C ILE A 62 -5.08 -29.06 -21.32
N ASN A 63 -4.12 -29.52 -22.12
CA ASN A 63 -4.41 -30.30 -23.31
C ASN A 63 -4.74 -31.78 -23.04
N GLY A 64 -4.20 -32.34 -21.94
CA GLY A 64 -4.25 -33.75 -21.62
C GLY A 64 -3.36 -34.62 -22.53
N ASP A 65 -2.22 -34.08 -23.00
CA ASP A 65 -1.22 -34.75 -23.86
C ASP A 65 -1.77 -35.35 -25.18
N LYS A 66 -2.81 -34.74 -25.76
CA LYS A 66 -3.46 -35.27 -26.97
C LYS A 66 -2.90 -34.72 -28.28
N THR A 67 -2.45 -33.48 -28.26
CA THR A 67 -2.05 -32.70 -29.45
C THR A 67 -0.89 -31.74 -29.12
N ASP A 68 -0.30 -31.12 -30.13
CA ASP A 68 0.75 -30.10 -29.96
C ASP A 68 0.19 -28.67 -29.93
N TYR A 69 -1.14 -28.52 -29.88
CA TYR A 69 -1.87 -27.26 -29.88
C TYR A 69 -3.09 -27.31 -28.93
N LEU A 70 -3.54 -26.16 -28.45
CA LEU A 70 -4.83 -25.99 -27.77
C LEU A 70 -5.88 -25.47 -28.77
N THR A 71 -7.09 -26.02 -28.67
CA THR A 71 -8.27 -25.54 -29.40
C THR A 71 -8.83 -24.27 -28.77
N VAL A 72 -9.66 -23.53 -29.52
CA VAL A 72 -10.39 -22.36 -28.99
C VAL A 72 -11.16 -22.70 -27.73
N ASP A 73 -11.89 -23.82 -27.71
CA ASP A 73 -12.71 -24.20 -26.55
C ASP A 73 -11.88 -24.51 -25.31
N GLN A 74 -10.72 -25.17 -25.48
CA GLN A 74 -9.77 -25.39 -24.39
C GLN A 74 -9.19 -24.06 -23.87
N LEU A 75 -8.88 -23.12 -24.77
CA LEU A 75 -8.38 -21.80 -24.37
C LEU A 75 -9.47 -21.00 -23.64
N VAL A 76 -10.72 -21.03 -24.10
CA VAL A 76 -11.86 -20.39 -23.42
C VAL A 76 -12.07 -20.99 -22.02
N SER A 77 -12.04 -22.31 -21.89
CA SER A 77 -12.12 -22.99 -20.59
C SER A 77 -10.97 -22.59 -19.68
N PHE A 78 -9.72 -22.58 -20.16
CA PHE A 78 -8.57 -22.11 -19.40
C PHE A 78 -8.74 -20.67 -18.90
N LEU A 79 -9.13 -19.75 -19.78
CA LEU A 79 -9.29 -18.33 -19.44
C LEU A 79 -10.37 -18.13 -18.37
N ASN A 80 -11.52 -18.81 -18.48
CA ASN A 80 -12.63 -18.66 -17.55
C ASN A 80 -12.43 -19.42 -16.22
N GLU A 81 -11.78 -20.58 -16.24
CA GLU A 81 -11.60 -21.42 -15.04
C GLU A 81 -10.35 -21.04 -14.24
N HIS A 82 -9.30 -20.56 -14.91
CA HIS A 82 -8.01 -20.30 -14.27
C HIS A 82 -7.63 -18.82 -14.26
N GLN A 83 -7.84 -18.06 -15.34
CA GLN A 83 -7.38 -16.66 -15.42
C GLN A 83 -8.39 -15.65 -14.87
N ARG A 84 -9.69 -15.93 -14.96
CA ARG A 84 -10.74 -15.01 -14.51
C ARG A 84 -10.87 -15.04 -12.99
N ASP A 85 -10.93 -13.86 -12.37
CA ASP A 85 -11.29 -13.74 -10.95
C ASP A 85 -12.80 -13.95 -10.77
N PRO A 86 -13.25 -15.00 -10.04
CA PRO A 86 -14.66 -15.30 -9.85
C PRO A 86 -15.41 -14.24 -9.01
N ARG A 87 -14.70 -13.36 -8.29
CA ARG A 87 -15.29 -12.28 -7.49
C ARG A 87 -15.81 -11.12 -8.36
N LEU A 88 -15.35 -11.03 -9.60
CA LEU A 88 -15.72 -9.95 -10.51
C LEU A 88 -17.13 -10.15 -11.08
N ASN A 89 -17.87 -9.05 -11.16
CA ASN A 89 -19.23 -9.04 -11.71
C ASN A 89 -19.23 -9.45 -13.20
N GLU A 90 -20.08 -10.40 -13.57
CA GLU A 90 -20.13 -10.99 -14.91
C GLU A 90 -20.66 -10.04 -16.01
N ILE A 91 -21.33 -8.95 -15.64
CA ILE A 91 -21.82 -7.96 -16.61
C ILE A 91 -20.72 -6.93 -16.91
N LEU A 92 -20.02 -6.47 -15.87
CA LEU A 92 -18.91 -5.52 -16.01
C LEU A 92 -17.64 -6.20 -16.55
N PHE A 93 -17.42 -7.45 -16.15
CA PHE A 93 -16.29 -8.30 -16.55
C PHE A 93 -16.84 -9.61 -17.15
N PRO A 94 -17.29 -9.56 -18.42
CA PRO A 94 -17.89 -10.71 -19.09
C PRO A 94 -16.92 -11.90 -19.16
N PHE A 95 -17.48 -13.10 -19.21
CA PHE A 95 -16.71 -14.31 -19.48
C PHE A 95 -16.00 -14.20 -20.83
N TYR A 96 -14.82 -14.83 -20.91
CA TYR A 96 -14.13 -15.01 -22.17
C TYR A 96 -14.98 -15.90 -23.08
N ASP A 97 -15.12 -15.49 -24.34
CA ASP A 97 -15.85 -16.22 -25.36
C ASP A 97 -14.90 -16.64 -26.50
N THR A 98 -15.44 -17.38 -27.46
CA THR A 98 -14.72 -17.82 -28.67
C THR A 98 -14.09 -16.63 -29.41
N LYS A 99 -14.76 -15.47 -29.44
CA LYS A 99 -14.26 -14.28 -30.13
C LYS A 99 -13.00 -13.74 -29.44
N ARG A 100 -13.02 -13.62 -28.12
CA ARG A 100 -11.87 -13.15 -27.35
C ARG A 100 -10.70 -14.15 -27.41
N ALA A 101 -10.99 -15.44 -27.33
CA ALA A 101 -9.97 -16.47 -27.50
C ALA A 101 -9.33 -16.40 -28.91
N MET A 102 -10.11 -16.26 -29.98
CA MET A 102 -9.58 -16.09 -31.34
C MET A 102 -8.68 -14.85 -31.48
N GLN A 103 -9.03 -13.72 -30.85
CA GLN A 103 -8.17 -12.53 -30.84
C GLN A 103 -6.80 -12.78 -30.20
N ILE A 104 -6.77 -13.54 -29.10
CA ILE A 104 -5.53 -13.96 -28.46
C ILE A 104 -4.70 -14.82 -29.43
N ILE A 105 -5.33 -15.78 -30.11
CA ILE A 105 -4.66 -16.65 -31.09
C ILE A 105 -4.09 -15.81 -32.24
N GLU A 106 -4.90 -14.94 -32.85
CA GLU A 106 -4.48 -14.07 -33.96
C GLU A 106 -3.30 -13.17 -33.59
N THR A 107 -3.25 -12.71 -32.33
CA THR A 107 -2.23 -11.78 -31.83
C THR A 107 -0.92 -12.49 -31.46
N TYR A 108 -1.00 -13.64 -30.78
CA TYR A 108 0.17 -14.24 -30.12
C TYR A 108 0.69 -15.52 -30.76
N GLU A 109 -0.09 -16.24 -31.55
CA GLU A 109 0.41 -17.40 -32.27
C GLU A 109 1.45 -16.94 -33.31
N PRO A 110 2.62 -17.57 -33.44
CA PRO A 110 3.56 -17.25 -34.53
C PRO A 110 3.24 -17.96 -35.85
N ASP A 111 2.67 -19.17 -35.82
CA ASP A 111 2.45 -20.00 -37.01
C ASP A 111 1.14 -19.63 -37.71
N GLU A 112 1.24 -19.18 -38.96
CA GLU A 112 0.08 -18.76 -39.78
C GLU A 112 -0.88 -19.93 -40.12
N ASP A 113 -0.39 -21.16 -40.23
CA ASP A 113 -1.22 -22.33 -40.47
C ASP A 113 -2.00 -22.70 -39.21
N LEU A 114 -1.43 -22.50 -38.01
CA LEU A 114 -2.14 -22.71 -36.74
C LEU A 114 -3.15 -21.58 -36.47
N LYS A 115 -2.80 -20.32 -36.76
CA LYS A 115 -3.73 -19.19 -36.70
C LYS A 115 -4.96 -19.42 -37.56
N SER A 116 -4.76 -19.78 -38.83
CA SER A 116 -5.86 -19.99 -39.77
C SER A 116 -6.78 -21.15 -39.36
N LYS A 117 -6.28 -22.11 -38.59
CA LYS A 117 -7.05 -23.21 -37.99
C LYS A 117 -7.69 -22.85 -36.65
N GLY A 118 -7.43 -21.66 -36.11
CA GLY A 118 -7.94 -21.23 -34.81
C GLY A 118 -7.39 -22.04 -33.63
N VAL A 119 -6.11 -22.44 -33.69
CA VAL A 119 -5.45 -23.19 -32.62
C VAL A 119 -4.18 -22.49 -32.18
N ILE A 120 -3.77 -22.67 -30.93
CA ILE A 120 -2.58 -22.03 -30.35
C ILE A 120 -1.54 -23.08 -29.93
N SER A 121 -0.30 -22.87 -30.33
CA SER A 121 0.86 -23.67 -29.95
C SER A 121 1.31 -23.35 -28.53
N SER A 122 2.22 -24.17 -27.99
CA SER A 122 2.87 -23.87 -26.71
C SER A 122 3.66 -22.55 -26.76
N ASP A 123 4.21 -22.17 -27.94
CA ASP A 123 4.93 -20.91 -28.08
C ASP A 123 3.96 -19.71 -28.06
N GLY A 124 2.87 -19.77 -28.83
CA GLY A 124 1.83 -18.76 -28.81
C GLY A 124 1.22 -18.57 -27.42
N PHE A 125 0.98 -19.68 -26.71
CA PHE A 125 0.49 -19.65 -25.33
C PHE A 125 1.50 -19.01 -24.35
N CYS A 126 2.79 -19.33 -24.49
CA CYS A 126 3.85 -18.68 -23.71
C CYS A 126 3.89 -17.16 -23.94
N ARG A 127 3.77 -16.73 -25.21
CA ARG A 127 3.73 -15.30 -25.57
C ARG A 127 2.53 -14.59 -24.96
N TYR A 128 1.34 -15.21 -24.98
CA TYR A 128 0.16 -14.68 -24.29
C TYR A 128 0.39 -14.53 -22.78
N LEU A 129 0.92 -15.57 -22.11
CA LEU A 129 1.13 -15.52 -20.65
C LEU A 129 2.14 -14.44 -20.23
N MET A 130 3.06 -14.06 -21.12
CA MET A 130 4.08 -13.03 -20.91
C MET A 130 3.64 -11.64 -21.39
N SER A 131 2.43 -11.49 -21.95
CA SER A 131 1.96 -10.22 -22.49
C SER A 131 1.36 -9.29 -21.43
N ASP A 132 1.23 -8.01 -21.79
CA ASP A 132 0.59 -7.00 -20.95
C ASP A 132 -0.91 -7.28 -20.72
N GLU A 133 -1.57 -8.02 -21.63
CA GLU A 133 -2.96 -8.45 -21.44
C GLU A 133 -3.11 -9.46 -20.28
N ASN A 134 -2.00 -10.11 -19.87
CA ASN A 134 -1.95 -11.05 -18.78
C ASN A 134 -1.24 -10.49 -17.52
N ALA A 135 -1.15 -9.17 -17.37
CA ALA A 135 -0.56 -8.51 -16.20
C ALA A 135 -1.18 -8.99 -14.86
N PRO A 136 -0.41 -9.03 -13.75
CA PRO A 136 -0.91 -9.51 -12.45
C PRO A 136 -1.92 -8.56 -11.79
N VAL A 137 -1.97 -7.30 -12.21
CA VAL A 137 -2.94 -6.29 -11.74
C VAL A 137 -3.58 -5.64 -12.94
N PHE A 138 -4.78 -5.08 -12.78
CA PHE A 138 -5.36 -4.24 -13.83
C PHE A 138 -4.48 -3.01 -14.04
N LEU A 139 -4.07 -2.75 -15.29
CA LEU A 139 -3.11 -1.69 -15.60
C LEU A 139 -3.68 -0.28 -15.37
N ASP A 140 -5.00 -0.12 -15.45
CA ASP A 140 -5.70 1.13 -15.11
C ASP A 140 -5.51 1.54 -13.64
N ARG A 141 -5.22 0.59 -12.74
CA ARG A 141 -4.91 0.87 -11.32
C ARG A 141 -3.57 1.57 -11.13
N LEU A 142 -2.67 1.48 -12.12
CA LEU A 142 -1.40 2.21 -12.14
C LEU A 142 -1.59 3.64 -12.68
N GLU A 143 -2.68 3.92 -13.39
CA GLU A 143 -3.08 5.26 -13.80
C GLU A 143 -3.89 5.96 -12.71
N LEU A 144 -4.19 7.24 -12.90
CA LEU A 144 -5.07 7.99 -11.99
C LEU A 144 -6.52 7.54 -12.20
N TYR A 145 -7.07 6.75 -11.28
CA TYR A 145 -8.39 6.13 -11.42
C TYR A 145 -9.34 6.38 -10.25
N GLN A 146 -8.82 6.77 -9.08
CA GLN A 146 -9.63 6.97 -7.89
C GLN A 146 -10.31 8.36 -7.91
N GLU A 147 -11.43 8.50 -7.20
CA GLU A 147 -12.08 9.79 -7.00
C GLU A 147 -11.19 10.72 -6.17
N MET A 148 -10.98 11.95 -6.65
CA MET A 148 -10.08 12.93 -6.05
C MET A 148 -10.80 14.17 -5.48
N ASP A 149 -12.13 14.06 -5.33
CA ASP A 149 -13.04 15.12 -4.87
C ASP A 149 -13.56 14.91 -3.43
N HIS A 150 -13.08 13.89 -2.72
CA HIS A 150 -13.38 13.72 -1.29
C HIS A 150 -12.51 14.66 -0.43
N PRO A 151 -12.90 14.96 0.83
CA PRO A 151 -12.07 15.72 1.76
C PRO A 151 -10.66 15.14 1.93
N LEU A 152 -9.63 15.96 2.15
CA LEU A 152 -8.25 15.49 2.39
C LEU A 152 -8.13 14.40 3.46
N ALA A 153 -8.94 14.46 4.53
CA ALA A 153 -8.95 13.43 5.59
C ALA A 153 -9.30 12.03 5.08
N HIS A 154 -9.89 11.90 3.88
CA HIS A 154 -10.31 10.64 3.28
C HIS A 154 -9.22 9.91 2.50
N TYR A 155 -8.00 10.45 2.43
CA TYR A 155 -6.89 9.85 1.67
C TYR A 155 -5.74 9.43 2.57
N PHE A 156 -5.09 8.32 2.24
CA PHE A 156 -3.71 8.08 2.66
C PHE A 156 -2.79 8.98 1.83
N ILE A 157 -1.81 9.61 2.48
CA ILE A 157 -0.93 10.60 1.89
C ILE A 157 0.52 10.13 2.05
N SER A 158 1.23 9.97 0.94
CA SER A 158 2.63 9.58 0.95
C SER A 158 3.46 10.63 1.70
N SER A 159 4.13 10.23 2.78
CA SER A 159 4.68 11.17 3.76
C SER A 159 6.10 10.81 4.18
N SER A 160 6.98 11.81 4.26
CA SER A 160 8.37 11.68 4.67
C SER A 160 8.57 12.25 6.08
N HIS A 161 9.52 11.66 6.82
CA HIS A 161 10.04 12.14 8.11
C HIS A 161 11.50 12.58 7.92
N ASN A 162 11.90 13.68 8.58
CA ASN A 162 13.22 14.27 8.50
C ASN A 162 13.79 14.26 7.07
N THR A 163 13.00 14.81 6.13
CA THR A 163 13.22 14.67 4.68
C THR A 163 14.61 15.13 4.24
N TYR A 164 15.22 16.05 4.97
CA TYR A 164 16.56 16.56 4.70
C TYR A 164 17.68 15.53 4.90
N LEU A 165 17.50 14.46 5.69
CA LEU A 165 18.55 13.50 6.02
C LEU A 165 18.76 12.46 4.91
N THR A 166 20.03 12.19 4.57
CA THR A 166 20.41 11.12 3.63
C THR A 166 20.95 9.87 4.32
N GLY A 167 20.91 9.81 5.66
CA GLY A 167 21.48 8.72 6.43
C GLY A 167 20.95 8.65 7.87
N ARG A 168 21.86 8.42 8.83
CA ARG A 168 21.56 8.32 10.27
C ARG A 168 20.95 9.62 10.82
N GLN A 169 20.23 9.50 11.94
CA GLN A 169 19.65 10.63 12.67
C GLN A 169 20.72 11.47 13.40
N PHE A 170 21.85 10.86 13.77
CA PHE A 170 22.97 11.52 14.44
C PHE A 170 24.22 11.52 13.57
N GLY A 171 24.91 12.65 13.46
CA GLY A 171 26.07 12.82 12.59
C GLY A 171 25.76 12.66 11.09
N GLY A 172 24.47 12.67 10.72
CA GLY A 172 23.99 12.47 9.37
C GLY A 172 24.24 13.68 8.48
N LYS A 173 24.30 13.45 7.17
CA LYS A 173 24.34 14.52 6.19
C LYS A 173 22.92 14.98 5.85
N SER A 174 22.69 16.28 5.91
CA SER A 174 21.50 16.94 5.36
C SER A 174 21.73 17.33 3.89
N SER A 175 20.70 17.23 3.05
CA SER A 175 20.80 17.50 1.62
C SER A 175 19.54 18.15 1.07
N VAL A 176 19.73 19.25 0.33
CA VAL A 176 18.67 19.88 -0.46
C VAL A 176 18.14 18.92 -1.53
N GLU A 177 19.00 18.09 -2.11
CA GLU A 177 18.63 17.15 -3.16
C GLU A 177 17.65 16.07 -2.68
N MET A 178 17.67 15.75 -1.38
CA MET A 178 16.76 14.76 -0.82
C MET A 178 15.30 15.20 -0.98
N TYR A 179 15.00 16.50 -0.86
CA TYR A 179 13.65 17.03 -1.12
C TYR A 179 13.21 16.81 -2.57
N ARG A 180 14.11 17.04 -3.54
CA ARG A 180 13.82 16.79 -4.96
C ARG A 180 13.48 15.33 -5.19
N GLN A 181 14.34 14.42 -4.72
CA GLN A 181 14.16 12.98 -4.91
C GLN A 181 12.88 12.46 -4.25
N VAL A 182 12.57 12.93 -3.03
CA VAL A 182 11.36 12.51 -2.30
C VAL A 182 10.08 13.00 -2.99
N LEU A 183 10.04 14.24 -3.47
CA LEU A 183 8.89 14.77 -4.23
C LEU A 183 8.74 14.09 -5.59
N LEU A 184 9.84 13.84 -6.32
CA LEU A 184 9.85 13.09 -7.58
C LEU A 184 9.42 11.63 -7.40
N ALA A 185 9.61 11.05 -6.21
CA ALA A 185 9.08 9.73 -5.87
C ALA A 185 7.56 9.73 -5.59
N GLY A 186 6.89 10.88 -5.69
CA GLY A 186 5.45 11.02 -5.48
C GLY A 186 5.06 11.39 -4.04
N CYS A 187 6.02 11.60 -3.13
CA CYS A 187 5.72 12.02 -1.75
C CYS A 187 5.03 13.38 -1.72
N ARG A 188 4.03 13.57 -0.85
CA ARG A 188 3.17 14.77 -0.77
C ARG A 188 3.23 15.47 0.59
N CYS A 189 3.87 14.88 1.60
CA CYS A 189 4.16 15.57 2.87
C CYS A 189 5.65 15.46 3.19
N VAL A 190 6.34 16.59 3.29
CA VAL A 190 7.78 16.66 3.60
C VAL A 190 8.03 17.49 4.86
N GLU A 191 9.07 17.14 5.61
CA GLU A 191 9.39 17.75 6.90
C GLU A 191 10.62 18.65 6.82
N LEU A 192 10.54 19.82 7.47
CA LEU A 192 11.57 20.85 7.52
C LEU A 192 11.81 21.28 8.97
N ASP A 193 12.92 20.84 9.54
CA ASP A 193 13.32 21.23 10.90
C ASP A 193 14.10 22.53 10.82
N CYS A 194 13.42 23.64 11.09
CA CYS A 194 13.92 24.99 10.84
C CYS A 194 14.60 25.54 12.10
N TRP A 195 15.85 25.96 11.96
CA TRP A 195 16.66 26.50 13.06
C TRP A 195 17.26 27.85 12.68
N ASP A 196 17.52 28.69 13.70
CA ASP A 196 18.23 29.95 13.48
C ASP A 196 19.65 29.68 12.97
N GLY A 197 19.98 30.26 11.82
CA GLY A 197 21.37 30.29 11.35
C GLY A 197 22.18 31.33 12.10
N LYS A 198 23.44 30.99 12.38
CA LYS A 198 24.37 31.80 13.18
C LYS A 198 25.30 32.71 12.35
N GLY A 199 25.13 32.72 11.02
CA GLY A 199 25.92 33.58 10.13
C GLY A 199 25.56 35.06 10.28
N GLU A 200 26.42 35.95 9.79
CA GLU A 200 26.20 37.41 9.82
C GLU A 200 24.90 37.81 9.12
N ASP A 201 24.53 37.11 8.04
CA ASP A 201 23.30 37.34 7.28
C ASP A 201 22.03 36.82 7.97
N GLN A 202 22.18 36.09 9.09
CA GLN A 202 21.08 35.46 9.85
C GLN A 202 20.11 34.68 8.92
N GLU A 203 20.66 33.81 8.08
CA GLU A 203 19.88 32.95 7.18
C GLU A 203 19.32 31.73 7.92
N PRO A 204 18.01 31.45 7.86
CA PRO A 204 17.44 30.24 8.45
C PRO A 204 18.01 28.98 7.80
N ILE A 205 18.27 27.97 8.63
CA ILE A 205 18.85 26.68 8.22
C ILE A 205 17.90 25.53 8.52
N ILE A 206 18.16 24.39 7.90
CA ILE A 206 17.51 23.11 8.20
C ILE A 206 18.56 22.11 8.65
N THR A 207 18.32 21.47 9.79
CA THR A 207 19.20 20.47 10.40
C THR A 207 18.46 19.69 11.48
N HIS A 208 18.98 18.53 11.85
CA HIS A 208 18.52 17.83 13.04
C HIS A 208 19.24 18.45 14.26
N GLY A 209 18.52 19.34 14.95
CA GLY A 209 19.10 20.21 15.98
C GLY A 209 19.88 19.46 17.06
N LYS A 210 21.08 19.95 17.38
CA LYS A 210 21.99 19.36 18.39
C LYS A 210 22.37 17.88 18.15
N ALA A 211 22.08 17.32 16.98
CA ALA A 211 22.39 15.93 16.62
C ALA A 211 23.66 15.79 15.76
N MET A 212 24.50 16.83 15.69
CA MET A 212 25.76 16.86 14.90
C MET A 212 25.55 16.63 13.39
N CYS A 213 24.36 16.87 12.87
CA CYS A 213 24.08 16.80 11.44
C CYS A 213 24.60 18.05 10.71
N THR A 214 24.83 17.94 9.40
CA THR A 214 25.22 19.11 8.59
C THR A 214 24.04 20.04 8.35
N ASP A 215 24.30 21.34 8.22
CA ASP A 215 23.26 22.33 7.97
C ASP A 215 23.07 22.57 6.46
N ILE A 216 21.84 22.82 6.04
CA ILE A 216 21.50 23.31 4.68
C ILE A 216 20.64 24.57 4.78
N LEU A 217 20.70 25.45 3.79
CA LEU A 217 19.93 26.70 3.82
C LEU A 217 18.44 26.42 3.57
N PHE A 218 17.57 27.04 4.38
CA PHE A 218 16.12 26.95 4.19
C PHE A 218 15.71 27.46 2.80
N LYS A 219 16.29 28.58 2.35
CA LYS A 219 16.03 29.17 1.03
C LYS A 219 16.25 28.18 -0.12
N ASP A 220 17.35 27.43 -0.08
CA ASP A 220 17.70 26.47 -1.12
C ASP A 220 16.73 25.28 -1.13
N VAL A 221 16.25 24.87 0.05
CA VAL A 221 15.22 23.84 0.18
C VAL A 221 13.89 24.31 -0.40
N ILE A 222 13.43 25.52 -0.09
CA ILE A 222 12.21 26.09 -0.67
C ILE A 222 12.30 26.18 -2.20
N GLN A 223 13.45 26.60 -2.73
CA GLN A 223 13.70 26.62 -4.18
C GLN A 223 13.65 25.21 -4.79
N ALA A 224 14.27 24.22 -4.15
CA ALA A 224 14.22 22.83 -4.61
C ALA A 224 12.81 22.24 -4.60
N ILE A 225 12.02 22.54 -3.56
CA ILE A 225 10.62 22.13 -3.46
C ILE A 225 9.82 22.77 -4.59
N LYS A 226 9.98 24.07 -4.85
CA LYS A 226 9.29 24.77 -5.96
C LYS A 226 9.51 24.08 -7.30
N GLU A 227 10.75 23.67 -7.57
CA GLU A 227 11.15 23.02 -8.83
C GLU A 227 10.50 21.65 -9.03
N THR A 228 10.23 20.92 -7.94
CA THR A 228 9.91 19.48 -8.02
C THR A 228 8.55 19.08 -7.44
N ALA A 229 7.90 19.97 -6.67
CA ALA A 229 6.63 19.70 -5.99
C ALA A 229 5.57 19.12 -6.93
N PHE A 230 5.48 19.62 -8.16
CA PHE A 230 4.43 19.27 -9.10
C PHE A 230 4.92 18.63 -10.41
N VAL A 231 6.11 18.04 -10.41
CA VAL A 231 6.67 17.38 -11.62
C VAL A 231 5.99 16.03 -11.87
N THR A 232 5.81 15.21 -10.83
CA THR A 232 5.23 13.86 -10.94
C THR A 232 3.78 13.76 -10.51
N SER A 233 3.26 14.76 -9.81
CA SER A 233 1.88 14.80 -9.32
C SER A 233 1.41 16.24 -9.18
N GLU A 234 0.22 16.55 -9.67
CA GLU A 234 -0.38 17.89 -9.55
C GLU A 234 -1.08 18.14 -8.21
N TYR A 235 -1.22 17.10 -7.37
CA TYR A 235 -1.95 17.17 -6.12
C TYR A 235 -1.16 17.87 -5.01
N PRO A 236 -1.86 18.44 -4.00
CA PRO A 236 -1.26 19.33 -3.01
C PRO A 236 -0.07 18.73 -2.27
N VAL A 237 0.87 19.60 -1.90
CA VAL A 237 2.04 19.27 -1.06
C VAL A 237 1.91 19.96 0.30
N ILE A 238 2.13 19.22 1.38
CA ILE A 238 2.12 19.72 2.76
C ILE A 238 3.57 19.84 3.25
N LEU A 239 3.95 21.03 3.71
CA LEU A 239 5.24 21.29 4.35
C LEU A 239 5.06 21.27 5.86
N SER A 240 5.58 20.23 6.52
CA SER A 240 5.57 20.09 7.98
C SER A 240 6.77 20.81 8.56
N PHE A 241 6.56 22.02 9.11
CA PHE A 241 7.63 22.77 9.77
C PHE A 241 7.75 22.33 11.23
N GLU A 242 8.96 21.95 11.64
CA GLU A 242 9.36 21.91 13.04
C GLU A 242 10.18 23.17 13.32
N ASN A 243 9.51 24.20 13.86
CA ASN A 243 10.04 25.56 13.88
C ASN A 243 10.76 25.88 15.20
N HIS A 244 12.04 26.20 15.12
CA HIS A 244 12.91 26.61 16.22
C HIS A 244 13.55 28.00 16.00
N CYS A 245 13.05 28.75 15.02
CA CYS A 245 13.60 30.05 14.64
C CYS A 245 13.07 31.20 15.52
N SER A 246 13.89 32.23 15.68
CA SER A 246 13.51 33.57 16.15
C SER A 246 12.44 34.22 15.27
N LYS A 247 11.69 35.20 15.80
CA LYS A 247 10.69 35.94 15.01
C LYS A 247 11.28 36.57 13.74
N TYR A 248 12.54 37.01 13.80
CA TYR A 248 13.22 37.64 12.67
C TYR A 248 13.47 36.62 11.54
N GLN A 249 14.02 35.46 11.88
CA GLN A 249 14.26 34.43 10.86
C GLN A 249 12.94 33.76 10.41
N GLN A 250 11.91 33.68 11.27
CA GLN A 250 10.56 33.28 10.84
C GLN A 250 9.95 34.24 9.81
N TYR A 251 10.18 35.55 9.94
CA TYR A 251 9.79 36.51 8.91
C TYR A 251 10.51 36.25 7.58
N LYS A 252 11.84 35.98 7.62
CA LYS A 252 12.60 35.58 6.42
C LYS A 252 12.07 34.28 5.80
N MET A 253 11.78 33.26 6.60
CA MET A 253 11.16 32.01 6.13
C MET A 253 9.84 32.27 5.41
N SER A 254 9.00 33.12 5.99
CA SER A 254 7.71 33.49 5.42
C SER A 254 7.88 34.21 4.08
N LYS A 255 8.85 35.13 4.00
CA LYS A 255 9.18 35.82 2.75
C LYS A 255 9.74 34.90 1.68
N TYR A 256 10.60 33.95 2.04
CA TYR A 256 11.06 32.95 1.07
C TYR A 256 9.91 32.07 0.56
N CYS A 257 8.99 31.64 1.43
CA CYS A 257 7.82 30.89 0.98
C CYS A 257 6.96 31.72 0.03
N GLU A 258 6.67 32.97 0.38
CA GLU A 258 5.86 33.87 -0.46
C GLU A 258 6.51 34.19 -1.81
N ASP A 259 7.76 34.63 -1.79
CA ASP A 259 8.48 35.12 -2.98
C ASP A 259 8.81 33.98 -3.94
N LEU A 260 9.19 32.80 -3.41
CA LEU A 260 9.59 31.67 -4.24
C LEU A 260 8.38 30.87 -4.71
N PHE A 261 7.44 30.49 -3.83
CA PHE A 261 6.28 29.70 -4.26
C PHE A 261 5.24 30.53 -5.01
N GLY A 262 5.11 31.82 -4.72
CA GLY A 262 4.12 32.70 -5.36
C GLY A 262 2.71 32.11 -5.26
N ASP A 263 2.04 31.95 -6.40
CA ASP A 263 0.67 31.43 -6.49
C ASP A 263 0.53 29.96 -6.09
N LEU A 264 1.63 29.20 -6.00
CA LEU A 264 1.61 27.83 -5.50
C LEU A 264 1.34 27.80 -3.99
N LEU A 265 1.72 28.84 -3.24
CA LEU A 265 1.49 28.88 -1.80
C LEU A 265 0.01 29.18 -1.49
N LEU A 266 -0.64 28.32 -0.70
CA LEU A 266 -1.98 28.57 -0.22
C LEU A 266 -1.96 29.50 0.99
N LYS A 267 -2.02 30.81 0.73
CA LYS A 267 -1.96 31.85 1.76
C LYS A 267 -3.28 32.07 2.51
N GLN A 268 -4.41 31.82 1.87
CA GLN A 268 -5.74 32.04 2.46
C GLN A 268 -6.61 30.80 2.24
N PRO A 269 -7.59 30.56 3.14
CA PRO A 269 -8.61 29.55 2.91
C PRO A 269 -9.35 29.81 1.59
N LEU A 270 -9.87 28.73 1.02
CA LEU A 270 -10.74 28.80 -0.15
C LEU A 270 -12.10 29.35 0.29
N GLU A 271 -12.71 30.21 -0.51
CA GLU A 271 -14.04 30.77 -0.22
C GLU A 271 -15.10 29.66 -0.05
N THR A 272 -14.94 28.55 -0.78
CA THR A 272 -15.83 27.37 -0.71
C THR A 272 -15.65 26.55 0.57
N HIS A 273 -14.51 26.68 1.25
CA HIS A 273 -14.13 25.89 2.42
C HIS A 273 -13.60 26.81 3.54
N PRO A 274 -14.46 27.68 4.12
CA PRO A 274 -14.04 28.53 5.23
C PRO A 274 -13.59 27.70 6.44
N LEU A 275 -12.74 28.27 7.28
CA LEU A 275 -12.21 27.63 8.49
C LEU A 275 -13.22 27.63 9.65
N ASP A 276 -14.47 27.25 9.37
CA ASP A 276 -15.53 27.19 10.37
C ASP A 276 -15.64 25.80 11.01
N VAL A 277 -16.29 25.73 12.17
CA VAL A 277 -16.60 24.47 12.86
C VAL A 277 -17.48 23.58 11.98
N GLY A 278 -17.14 22.30 11.89
CA GLY A 278 -17.87 21.28 11.13
C GLY A 278 -17.73 21.37 9.61
N LYS A 279 -16.95 22.34 9.08
CA LYS A 279 -16.65 22.41 7.64
C LYS A 279 -15.56 21.42 7.28
N ALA A 280 -15.86 20.55 6.32
CA ALA A 280 -14.92 19.55 5.83
C ALA A 280 -13.68 20.19 5.19
N LEU A 281 -12.58 19.44 5.20
CA LEU A 281 -11.39 19.80 4.45
C LEU A 281 -11.69 19.84 2.94
N PRO A 282 -11.05 20.74 2.17
CA PRO A 282 -11.10 20.70 0.71
C PRO A 282 -10.54 19.38 0.17
N SER A 283 -10.88 19.06 -1.07
CA SER A 283 -10.39 17.87 -1.75
C SER A 283 -8.97 18.05 -2.32
N PRO A 284 -8.27 16.95 -2.65
CA PRO A 284 -7.06 17.03 -3.46
C PRO A 284 -7.25 17.80 -4.78
N ASN A 285 -8.41 17.67 -5.43
CA ASN A 285 -8.74 18.41 -6.65
C ASN A 285 -8.87 19.93 -6.41
N ASP A 286 -9.55 20.35 -5.33
CA ASP A 286 -9.69 21.76 -4.95
C ASP A 286 -8.33 22.44 -4.68
N LEU A 287 -7.34 21.65 -4.27
CA LEU A 287 -6.01 22.10 -3.88
C LEU A 287 -4.93 21.75 -4.90
N LYS A 288 -5.29 21.47 -6.15
CA LYS A 288 -4.31 21.21 -7.22
C LYS A 288 -3.28 22.34 -7.30
N ARG A 289 -2.01 21.92 -7.37
CA ARG A 289 -0.84 22.78 -7.45
C ARG A 289 -0.72 23.77 -6.28
N LYS A 290 -1.24 23.40 -5.11
CA LYS A 290 -1.12 24.18 -3.88
C LYS A 290 -0.15 23.55 -2.89
N ILE A 291 0.60 24.42 -2.21
CA ILE A 291 1.51 24.11 -1.12
C ILE A 291 0.89 24.64 0.17
N LEU A 292 0.67 23.74 1.13
CA LEU A 292 0.12 24.02 2.44
C LEU A 292 1.25 24.05 3.47
N ILE A 293 1.22 25.02 4.40
CA ILE A 293 2.15 25.07 5.52
C ILE A 293 1.47 24.50 6.76
N LYS A 294 2.06 23.45 7.33
CA LYS A 294 1.77 22.96 8.67
C LYS A 294 2.79 23.58 9.62
N ASN A 295 2.36 24.57 10.39
CA ASN A 295 3.11 25.21 11.46
C ASN A 295 2.14 25.65 12.57
N LYS A 296 2.62 25.89 13.80
CA LYS A 296 1.76 26.47 14.85
C LYS A 296 1.17 27.81 14.39
N ARG A 297 -0.06 28.07 14.82
CA ARG A 297 -0.82 29.28 14.49
C ARG A 297 -1.18 30.05 15.76
N LEU A 298 -1.10 31.38 15.70
CA LEU A 298 -1.59 32.27 16.76
C LEU A 298 -3.12 32.21 16.86
N LYS A 299 -3.66 32.55 18.03
CA LYS A 299 -5.11 32.76 18.18
C LYS A 299 -5.56 33.88 17.22
N PRO A 300 -6.72 33.77 16.54
CA PRO A 300 -7.14 34.74 15.52
C PRO A 300 -7.14 36.21 15.98
N GLU A 301 -7.52 36.47 17.23
CA GLU A 301 -7.54 37.82 17.81
C GLU A 301 -6.13 38.39 17.98
N VAL A 302 -5.20 37.57 18.47
CA VAL A 302 -3.78 37.93 18.65
C VAL A 302 -3.11 38.11 17.29
N GLU A 303 -3.37 37.20 16.34
CA GLU A 303 -2.89 37.28 14.96
C GLU A 303 -3.31 38.61 14.32
N LYS A 304 -4.59 38.98 14.42
CA LYS A 304 -5.12 40.23 13.87
C LYS A 304 -4.47 41.46 14.51
N LYS A 305 -4.39 41.51 15.84
CA LYS A 305 -3.77 42.63 16.59
C LYS A 305 -2.31 42.83 16.17
N GLN A 306 -1.52 41.76 16.11
CA GLN A 306 -0.11 41.82 15.73
C GLN A 306 0.10 42.19 14.26
N LEU A 307 -0.75 41.71 13.34
CA LEU A 307 -0.70 42.10 11.93
C LEU A 307 -1.02 43.58 11.72
N ASP A 308 -2.04 44.10 12.40
CA ASP A 308 -2.43 45.50 12.27
C ASP A 308 -1.36 46.43 12.85
N ALA A 309 -0.70 46.04 13.94
CA ALA A 309 0.48 46.73 14.46
C ALA A 309 1.64 46.74 13.46
N LEU A 310 1.95 45.57 12.88
CA LEU A 310 3.01 45.42 11.88
C LEU A 310 2.74 46.27 10.63
N LYS A 311 1.51 46.29 10.12
CA LYS A 311 1.11 47.11 8.96
C LYS A 311 1.34 48.60 9.22
N LYS A 312 0.93 49.11 10.39
CA LYS A 312 1.14 50.51 10.76
C LYS A 312 2.63 50.88 10.79
N MET A 313 3.48 50.00 11.28
CA MET A 313 4.94 50.21 11.28
C MET A 313 5.53 50.22 9.86
N MET A 314 5.10 49.28 9.00
CA MET A 314 5.53 49.24 7.60
C MET A 314 5.08 50.49 6.82
N GLU A 315 3.86 50.97 7.06
CA GLU A 315 3.32 52.21 6.47
C GLU A 315 4.05 53.47 6.97
N ALA A 316 4.60 53.44 8.19
CA ALA A 316 5.41 54.51 8.76
C ALA A 316 6.85 54.59 8.22
N GLY A 317 7.25 53.67 7.32
CA GLY A 317 8.56 53.70 6.65
C GLY A 317 9.73 53.13 7.48
N GLU A 318 9.44 52.44 8.58
CA GLU A 318 10.45 51.75 9.40
C GLU A 318 10.90 50.46 8.69
N THR A 319 12.00 50.54 7.93
CA THR A 319 12.56 49.41 7.16
C THR A 319 13.61 48.59 7.92
N ALA A 320 14.02 49.03 9.11
CA ALA A 320 15.03 48.36 9.93
C ALA A 320 14.38 47.68 11.16
N ALA A 321 14.15 46.37 11.02
CA ALA A 321 13.74 45.42 12.06
C ALA A 321 12.40 45.70 12.78
N PRO A 322 11.24 45.29 12.21
CA PRO A 322 9.94 45.30 12.90
C PRO A 322 9.84 44.32 14.10
N VAL A 323 10.94 43.67 14.49
CA VAL A 323 10.93 42.43 15.25
C VAL A 323 11.26 42.62 16.73
N ASN A 324 12.15 43.55 17.08
CA ASN A 324 12.58 43.73 18.47
C ASN A 324 11.48 44.29 19.39
N ILE A 325 10.42 44.90 18.85
CA ILE A 325 9.32 45.50 19.64
C ILE A 325 8.14 44.52 19.82
N LEU A 326 8.06 43.45 19.01
CA LEU A 326 7.07 42.37 19.23
C LEU A 326 7.47 41.43 20.38
N GLU A 327 8.56 41.72 21.10
CA GLU A 327 9.01 40.98 22.28
C GLU A 327 8.44 41.57 23.59
N ASP A 328 8.14 42.88 23.66
CA ASP A 328 7.78 43.59 24.91
C ASP A 328 6.30 43.47 25.32
N ASP A 329 5.35 43.24 24.40
CA ASP A 329 3.92 43.17 24.72
C ASP A 329 3.47 41.81 25.34
N ASN A 330 4.41 40.89 25.55
CA ASN A 330 4.12 39.49 25.88
C ASN A 330 4.21 39.13 27.38
N GLU A 331 4.71 40.00 28.26
CA GLU A 331 4.87 39.61 29.67
C GLU A 331 3.55 39.64 30.47
N GLU A 332 2.60 40.54 30.16
CA GLU A 332 1.40 40.70 31.01
C GLU A 332 0.19 39.82 30.63
N GLU A 333 0.08 39.31 29.40
CA GLU A 333 -1.06 38.44 28.99
C GLU A 333 -0.71 36.94 28.97
N ILE A 334 0.56 36.56 29.11
CA ILE A 334 1.01 35.15 29.08
C ILE A 334 0.97 34.48 30.46
N GLU A 335 0.97 35.23 31.57
CA GLU A 335 0.92 34.65 32.93
C GLU A 335 -0.41 33.95 33.28
N SER A 336 -1.43 34.02 32.41
CA SER A 336 -2.71 33.31 32.60
C SER A 336 -3.03 32.25 31.54
N ALA A 337 -2.15 32.05 30.55
CA ALA A 337 -2.25 30.95 29.61
C ALA A 337 -1.38 29.81 30.12
N ASP A 338 -2.02 28.79 30.71
CA ASP A 338 -1.39 27.57 31.21
C ASP A 338 -0.21 27.13 30.34
N GLN A 339 0.94 26.85 30.97
CA GLN A 339 2.13 26.23 30.37
C GLN A 339 1.86 24.80 29.81
N GLU A 340 0.61 24.45 29.55
CA GLU A 340 0.13 23.12 29.23
C GLU A 340 -0.27 22.90 27.76
N GLU A 341 -0.03 23.84 26.83
CA GLU A 341 -0.43 23.72 25.41
C GLU A 341 0.68 23.25 24.44
N GLU A 342 1.50 22.27 24.84
CA GLU A 342 2.47 21.62 23.91
C GLU A 342 1.83 20.61 22.95
N ALA A 343 2.05 20.79 21.64
CA ALA A 343 1.53 19.94 20.56
C ALA A 343 2.11 18.51 20.48
N HIS A 344 3.03 18.17 21.39
CA HIS A 344 3.68 16.86 21.49
C HIS A 344 3.30 16.22 22.83
N PRO A 345 2.39 15.22 22.86
CA PRO A 345 1.80 14.67 24.10
C PRO A 345 2.72 13.75 24.92
N GLU A 346 4.04 13.90 24.76
CA GLU A 346 5.08 12.93 25.15
C GLU A 346 5.25 12.72 26.66
N TYR A 347 4.57 13.53 27.49
CA TYR A 347 4.69 13.48 28.94
C TYR A 347 3.50 12.87 29.70
N LYS A 348 2.45 12.38 29.02
CA LYS A 348 1.30 11.73 29.70
C LYS A 348 1.29 10.20 29.68
N PHE A 349 2.10 9.55 28.84
CA PHE A 349 2.25 8.10 28.87
C PHE A 349 3.51 7.72 29.66
N GLY A 350 3.30 7.28 30.90
CA GLY A 350 4.33 6.70 31.76
C GLY A 350 5.05 5.56 31.05
N SER A 351 6.33 5.41 31.38
CA SER A 351 7.32 4.50 30.81
C SER A 351 7.08 2.99 31.05
N ASP A 352 5.83 2.54 31.20
CA ASP A 352 5.47 1.16 31.61
C ASP A 352 4.70 0.38 30.53
N LEU A 353 5.04 0.58 29.25
CA LEU A 353 4.57 -0.32 28.18
C LEU A 353 5.80 -0.94 27.50
N THR A 354 6.26 -2.05 28.05
CA THR A 354 7.27 -2.91 27.41
C THR A 354 6.69 -3.44 26.10
N VAL A 355 7.40 -3.16 25.01
CA VAL A 355 7.06 -3.58 23.64
C VAL A 355 7.69 -4.95 23.40
N ASP A 356 7.18 -5.97 24.08
CA ASP A 356 7.74 -7.33 23.98
C ASP A 356 6.93 -8.32 23.14
N ASP A 357 5.95 -7.87 22.33
CA ASP A 357 5.17 -8.81 21.49
C ASP A 357 5.19 -8.56 19.97
N TYR A 358 5.97 -7.60 19.45
CA TYR A 358 6.12 -7.42 17.99
C TYR A 358 7.56 -7.14 17.52
N SER A 359 8.55 -7.24 18.40
CA SER A 359 9.97 -6.99 18.09
C SER A 359 10.74 -8.29 17.85
N GLN A 360 10.33 -9.10 16.87
CA GLN A 360 11.23 -10.14 16.37
C GLN A 360 12.36 -9.49 15.56
N LYS A 361 13.55 -9.53 16.15
CA LYS A 361 14.84 -9.00 15.67
C LYS A 361 15.05 -9.23 14.16
N GLU A 362 14.95 -8.15 13.38
CA GLU A 362 15.63 -8.03 12.09
C GLU A 362 16.93 -7.26 12.30
N ALA A 363 17.99 -7.98 12.65
CA ALA A 363 19.35 -7.48 12.50
C ALA A 363 19.88 -7.98 11.15
N VAL A 364 19.47 -7.34 10.04
CA VAL A 364 20.16 -7.52 8.76
C VAL A 364 21.31 -6.53 8.75
N ALA A 365 22.49 -7.00 9.14
CA ALA A 365 23.72 -6.22 9.09
C ALA A 365 24.14 -6.02 7.63
N ILE A 366 23.61 -4.97 6.98
CA ILE A 366 24.15 -4.48 5.71
C ILE A 366 25.45 -3.74 6.03
N SER A 367 26.58 -4.41 5.79
CA SER A 367 27.92 -3.84 5.95
C SER A 367 28.19 -2.83 4.84
N VAL A 368 27.80 -1.57 5.06
CA VAL A 368 28.32 -0.44 4.31
C VAL A 368 29.59 0.05 5.02
N LYS A 369 30.75 -0.40 4.54
CA LYS A 369 32.03 0.21 4.92
C LYS A 369 32.12 1.62 4.32
N LYS A 370 31.89 2.66 5.14
CA LYS A 370 32.69 3.90 5.21
C LYS A 370 32.13 4.89 6.25
N GLY A 371 32.98 5.26 7.23
CA GLY A 371 32.76 6.31 8.23
C GLY A 371 32.58 5.77 9.66
N LEU A 372 33.63 5.83 10.49
CA LEU A 372 33.63 5.34 11.88
C LEU A 372 32.73 6.21 12.77
N VAL A 373 31.56 5.69 13.14
CA VAL A 373 30.84 6.06 14.37
C VAL A 373 30.59 4.75 15.10
N THR A 374 31.15 4.60 16.31
CA THR A 374 31.00 3.38 17.11
C THR A 374 29.67 3.38 17.85
N VAL A 375 29.19 2.20 18.27
CA VAL A 375 27.97 2.07 19.10
C VAL A 375 28.12 2.86 20.43
N GLU A 376 29.35 2.98 20.92
CA GLU A 376 29.70 3.74 22.13
C GLU A 376 29.55 5.25 21.89
N ASP A 377 29.98 5.75 20.73
CA ASP A 377 29.76 7.15 20.34
C ASP A 377 28.26 7.47 20.21
N GLU A 378 27.47 6.56 19.63
CA GLU A 378 26.02 6.72 19.50
C GLU A 378 25.31 6.79 20.86
N GLN A 379 25.71 5.93 21.80
CA GLN A 379 25.17 5.95 23.16
C GLN A 379 25.54 7.24 23.90
N ALA A 380 26.77 7.74 23.74
CA ALA A 380 27.20 9.00 24.31
C ALA A 380 26.46 10.21 23.69
N TRP A 381 26.19 10.17 22.38
CA TRP A 381 25.41 11.21 21.70
C TRP A 381 23.94 11.18 22.13
N MET A 382 23.33 10.01 22.23
CA MET A 382 21.95 9.89 22.75
C MET A 382 21.85 10.37 24.20
N ALA A 383 22.82 10.05 25.04
CA ALA A 383 22.84 10.49 26.44
C ALA A 383 23.04 12.01 26.60
N SER A 384 23.73 12.65 25.65
CA SER A 384 23.95 14.10 25.66
C SER A 384 22.90 14.89 24.87
N TYR A 385 22.11 14.22 24.03
CA TYR A 385 21.05 14.83 23.25
C TYR A 385 19.92 15.34 24.14
N LYS A 386 19.59 16.62 23.97
CA LYS A 386 18.44 17.27 24.60
C LYS A 386 17.48 17.68 23.50
N TYR A 387 16.36 16.98 23.42
CA TYR A 387 15.24 17.38 22.58
C TYR A 387 14.81 18.80 22.95
N VAL A 388 14.50 19.60 21.94
CA VAL A 388 13.99 20.95 22.08
C VAL A 388 12.67 20.95 21.32
N GLY A 389 11.57 21.28 22.00
CA GLY A 389 10.27 21.39 21.35
C GLY A 389 10.19 22.63 20.44
N ALA A 390 9.34 22.56 19.41
CA ALA A 390 9.12 23.69 18.51
C ALA A 390 8.63 24.94 19.27
N THR A 391 9.09 26.11 18.86
CA THR A 391 8.73 27.40 19.49
C THR A 391 7.23 27.64 19.51
N THR A 392 6.71 28.27 20.57
CA THR A 392 5.33 28.80 20.63
C THR A 392 5.26 30.26 20.21
N ASN A 393 6.42 30.93 20.08
CA ASN A 393 6.51 32.33 19.72
C ASN A 393 6.49 32.50 18.19
N ILE A 394 5.29 32.55 17.61
CA ILE A 394 5.09 32.55 16.15
C ILE A 394 5.01 33.97 15.59
N HIS A 395 5.73 34.23 14.51
CA HIS A 395 5.63 35.49 13.78
C HIS A 395 4.26 35.59 13.08
N PRO A 396 3.53 36.72 13.19
CA PRO A 396 2.16 36.84 12.67
C PRO A 396 2.04 36.57 11.16
N TYR A 397 3.07 36.93 10.37
CA TYR A 397 3.09 36.65 8.93
C TYR A 397 3.24 35.17 8.58
N LEU A 398 3.91 34.37 9.43
CA LEU A 398 3.98 32.92 9.24
C LEU A 398 2.67 32.26 9.66
N SER A 399 2.07 32.77 10.74
CA SER A 399 0.79 32.30 11.29
C SER A 399 -0.33 32.37 10.24
N THR A 400 -0.43 33.46 9.49
CA THR A 400 -1.48 33.64 8.47
C THR A 400 -1.41 32.67 7.31
N MET A 401 -0.24 32.07 7.05
CA MET A 401 -0.07 31.08 5.98
C MET A 401 -0.60 29.69 6.36
N VAL A 402 -0.97 29.47 7.62
CA VAL A 402 -1.49 28.19 8.13
C VAL A 402 -3.02 28.17 8.03
N ASN A 403 -3.57 27.17 7.34
CA ASN A 403 -5.01 26.99 7.14
C ASN A 403 -5.49 25.56 7.43
N TYR A 404 -5.56 24.69 6.42
CA TYR A 404 -6.17 23.36 6.50
C TYR A 404 -5.30 22.28 7.15
N ALA A 405 -4.05 22.62 7.50
CA ALA A 405 -3.11 21.73 8.15
C ALA A 405 -2.61 22.34 9.47
N GLN A 406 -3.53 22.84 10.30
CA GLN A 406 -3.21 23.52 11.56
C GLN A 406 -2.90 22.49 12.67
N PRO A 407 -1.63 22.36 13.11
CA PRO A 407 -1.28 21.44 14.18
C PRO A 407 -1.77 21.98 15.53
N VAL A 408 -2.46 21.12 16.29
CA VAL A 408 -2.90 21.40 17.66
C VAL A 408 -2.50 20.27 18.61
N LYS A 409 -2.33 20.61 19.89
CA LYS A 409 -2.18 19.62 20.95
C LYS A 409 -3.39 18.70 20.99
N PHE A 410 -3.13 17.40 20.92
CA PHE A 410 -4.17 16.40 21.08
C PHE A 410 -4.57 16.29 22.55
N GLN A 411 -5.83 16.59 22.87
CA GLN A 411 -6.36 16.57 24.24
C GLN A 411 -7.18 15.31 24.54
N GLY A 412 -7.63 14.60 23.51
CA GLY A 412 -8.51 13.43 23.60
C GLY A 412 -9.37 13.31 22.34
N PHE A 413 -9.85 12.10 22.04
CA PHE A 413 -10.73 11.86 20.89
C PHE A 413 -12.11 12.50 21.09
N ASP A 414 -12.62 12.43 22.33
CA ASP A 414 -13.84 13.08 22.81
C ASP A 414 -13.78 14.60 22.64
N VAL A 415 -12.68 15.23 23.08
CA VAL A 415 -12.49 16.69 22.95
C VAL A 415 -12.42 17.11 21.49
N ALA A 416 -11.72 16.33 20.65
CA ALA A 416 -11.61 16.61 19.23
C ALA A 416 -12.98 16.47 18.51
N GLU A 417 -13.77 15.47 18.90
CA GLU A 417 -15.13 15.27 18.42
C GLU A 417 -16.07 16.39 18.83
N GLU A 418 -16.05 16.81 20.09
CA GLU A 418 -16.87 17.90 20.61
C GLU A 418 -16.56 19.23 19.90
N ARG A 419 -15.27 19.53 19.70
CA ARG A 419 -14.85 20.75 19.00
C ARG A 419 -15.19 20.73 17.52
N ASN A 420 -15.15 19.55 16.88
CA ASN A 420 -15.50 19.33 15.47
C ASN A 420 -14.81 20.31 14.48
N ILE A 421 -13.52 20.60 14.68
CA ILE A 421 -12.74 21.53 13.83
C ILE A 421 -11.88 20.72 12.86
N HIS A 422 -12.27 20.60 11.59
CA HIS A 422 -11.64 19.65 10.66
C HIS A 422 -10.26 20.09 10.17
N HIS A 423 -10.00 21.40 10.12
CA HIS A 423 -8.69 21.96 9.77
C HIS A 423 -7.63 21.80 10.87
N ASN A 424 -8.05 21.43 12.09
CA ASN A 424 -7.12 21.04 13.15
C ASN A 424 -6.65 19.61 12.92
N MET A 425 -5.34 19.41 13.09
CA MET A 425 -4.68 18.11 12.97
C MET A 425 -3.72 17.89 14.13
N SER A 426 -3.37 16.63 14.40
CA SER A 426 -2.41 16.29 15.45
C SER A 426 -1.32 15.35 14.93
N SER A 427 -0.11 15.51 15.48
CA SER A 427 1.05 14.67 15.17
C SER A 427 1.39 13.78 16.37
N PHE A 428 1.63 12.50 16.13
CA PHE A 428 1.93 11.51 17.15
C PHE A 428 3.23 10.79 16.78
N ASN A 429 4.14 10.62 17.74
CA ASN A 429 5.22 9.65 17.55
C ASN A 429 4.62 8.22 17.53
N GLU A 430 5.34 7.28 16.93
CA GLU A 430 4.84 5.90 16.75
C GLU A 430 4.40 5.23 18.07
N SER A 431 5.07 5.52 19.19
CA SER A 431 4.78 4.91 20.49
C SER A 431 3.44 5.40 21.04
N VAL A 432 3.19 6.71 20.97
CA VAL A 432 1.92 7.32 21.40
C VAL A 432 0.79 6.88 20.48
N GLY A 433 1.02 6.91 19.16
CA GLY A 433 0.03 6.43 18.19
C GLY A 433 -0.35 4.97 18.44
N LEU A 434 0.64 4.11 18.74
CA LEU A 434 0.41 2.71 19.08
C LEU A 434 -0.35 2.57 20.42
N GLY A 435 -0.08 3.43 21.40
CA GLY A 435 -0.83 3.48 22.66
C GLY A 435 -2.32 3.76 22.44
N TYR A 436 -2.65 4.76 21.61
CA TYR A 436 -4.04 5.03 21.24
C TYR A 436 -4.66 3.92 20.40
N LEU A 437 -3.91 3.31 19.49
CA LEU A 437 -4.42 2.19 18.71
C LEU A 437 -4.78 1.00 19.60
N LYS A 438 -4.02 0.74 20.67
CA LYS A 438 -4.29 -0.36 21.61
C LYS A 438 -5.50 -0.11 22.50
N THR A 439 -5.79 1.15 22.82
CA THR A 439 -6.80 1.50 23.84
C THR A 439 -8.08 2.07 23.25
N HIS A 440 -7.99 2.79 22.13
CA HIS A 440 -9.04 3.62 21.53
C HIS A 440 -9.03 3.51 19.99
N ALA A 441 -8.95 2.27 19.47
CA ALA A 441 -8.79 2.02 18.03
C ALA A 441 -9.93 2.59 17.18
N ILE A 442 -11.17 2.39 17.63
CA ILE A 442 -12.39 2.80 16.93
C ILE A 442 -12.50 4.33 16.91
N GLU A 443 -12.22 4.97 18.03
CA GLU A 443 -12.20 6.43 18.18
C GLU A 443 -11.13 7.04 17.27
N PHE A 444 -9.97 6.39 17.15
CA PHE A 444 -8.92 6.85 16.24
C PHE A 444 -9.34 6.78 14.77
N VAL A 445 -10.02 5.70 14.36
CA VAL A 445 -10.62 5.61 13.02
C VAL A 445 -11.64 6.72 12.80
N ASN A 446 -12.52 6.98 13.77
CA ASN A 446 -13.55 8.01 13.68
C ASN A 446 -12.96 9.43 13.62
N TYR A 447 -11.92 9.72 14.41
CA TYR A 447 -11.15 10.96 14.31
C TYR A 447 -10.62 11.18 12.88
N ASN A 448 -10.02 10.14 12.30
CA ASN A 448 -9.42 10.17 10.97
C ASN A 448 -10.44 10.27 9.81
N LYS A 449 -11.75 10.22 10.07
CA LYS A 449 -12.76 10.55 9.05
C LYS A 449 -12.88 12.04 8.81
N ARG A 450 -12.65 12.84 9.86
CA ARG A 450 -12.89 14.30 9.86
C ARG A 450 -11.60 15.10 9.83
N GLN A 451 -10.61 14.65 10.61
CA GLN A 451 -9.35 15.34 10.83
C GLN A 451 -8.18 14.54 10.30
N MET A 452 -7.08 15.23 10.04
CA MET A 452 -5.82 14.57 9.66
C MET A 452 -5.00 14.20 10.89
N SER A 453 -4.35 13.04 10.86
CA SER A 453 -3.29 12.67 11.79
C SER A 453 -1.97 12.46 11.05
N ARG A 454 -0.88 12.86 11.71
CA ARG A 454 0.48 12.53 11.29
C ARG A 454 1.11 11.56 12.28
N ILE A 455 1.74 10.50 11.78
CA ILE A 455 2.55 9.57 12.57
C ILE A 455 4.02 9.72 12.15
N TYR A 456 4.94 9.73 13.11
CA TYR A 456 6.38 9.81 12.82
C TYR A 456 7.21 8.84 13.69
N PRO A 457 8.40 8.41 13.23
CA PRO A 457 9.26 7.48 13.97
C PRO A 457 9.69 8.05 15.32
N LYS A 458 9.88 7.20 16.34
CA LYS A 458 10.43 7.65 17.63
C LYS A 458 11.92 7.97 17.53
N GLY A 459 12.40 8.89 18.37
CA GLY A 459 13.81 9.30 18.41
C GLY A 459 14.81 8.16 18.69
N GLY A 460 14.37 7.05 19.30
CA GLY A 460 15.21 5.86 19.51
C GLY A 460 15.65 5.13 18.22
N ARG A 461 15.11 5.49 17.05
CA ARG A 461 15.50 4.93 15.74
C ARG A 461 16.66 5.72 15.13
N VAL A 462 17.79 5.71 15.83
CA VAL A 462 18.98 6.51 15.46
C VAL A 462 19.59 6.12 14.11
N ASP A 463 19.39 4.87 13.71
CA ASP A 463 19.79 4.31 12.42
C ASP A 463 18.87 4.69 11.26
N SER A 464 17.83 5.47 11.54
CA SER A 464 16.77 5.84 10.59
C SER A 464 15.94 4.64 10.10
N SER A 465 15.84 3.56 10.89
CA SER A 465 14.88 2.48 10.62
C SER A 465 13.43 2.98 10.61
N ASN A 466 12.54 2.25 9.94
CA ASN A 466 11.11 2.57 9.88
C ASN A 466 10.27 1.63 10.76
N TYR A 467 9.10 2.14 11.15
CA TYR A 467 8.02 1.33 11.72
C TYR A 467 7.12 0.81 10.61
N MET A 468 6.31 -0.21 10.91
CA MET A 468 5.39 -0.79 9.92
C MET A 468 4.22 0.17 9.65
N PRO A 469 4.09 0.78 8.45
CA PRO A 469 3.09 1.81 8.19
C PRO A 469 1.66 1.28 8.19
N GLN A 470 1.48 0.01 7.80
CA GLN A 470 0.16 -0.65 7.75
C GLN A 470 -0.59 -0.57 9.07
N ILE A 471 0.11 -0.60 10.21
CA ILE A 471 -0.47 -0.47 11.55
C ILE A 471 -1.32 0.80 11.67
N PHE A 472 -0.82 1.93 11.15
CA PHE A 472 -1.49 3.21 11.24
C PHE A 472 -2.43 3.48 10.07
N TRP A 473 -2.17 2.90 8.90
CA TRP A 473 -3.15 2.90 7.82
C TRP A 473 -4.43 2.16 8.20
N ASN A 474 -4.33 1.09 9.01
CA ASN A 474 -5.51 0.39 9.55
C ASN A 474 -6.36 1.29 10.45
N ALA A 475 -5.76 2.30 11.11
CA ALA A 475 -6.47 3.31 11.89
C ALA A 475 -6.95 4.50 11.05
N GLY A 476 -6.67 4.52 9.75
CA GLY A 476 -7.06 5.59 8.84
C GLY A 476 -6.15 6.81 8.86
N CYS A 477 -4.99 6.74 9.51
CA CYS A 477 -4.04 7.83 9.58
C CYS A 477 -3.52 8.18 8.18
N GLN A 478 -3.54 9.47 7.86
CA GLN A 478 -3.28 9.96 6.51
C GLN A 478 -1.78 10.15 6.26
N MET A 479 -1.09 10.85 7.16
CA MET A 479 0.33 11.18 7.02
C MET A 479 1.20 10.23 7.86
N VAL A 480 1.38 9.00 7.38
CA VAL A 480 2.25 8.01 8.03
C VAL A 480 3.68 8.21 7.54
N SER A 481 4.41 9.12 8.20
CA SER A 481 5.73 9.58 7.76
C SER A 481 6.83 8.55 8.01
N LEU A 482 7.65 8.28 6.99
CA LEU A 482 8.77 7.34 7.03
C LEU A 482 10.11 8.02 6.64
N ASN A 483 11.22 7.42 7.08
CA ASN A 483 12.58 7.77 6.70
C ASN A 483 12.89 7.24 5.29
N TYR A 484 12.81 8.11 4.27
CA TYR A 484 12.99 7.75 2.84
C TYR A 484 14.40 7.28 2.47
N GLN A 485 15.40 7.65 3.28
CA GLN A 485 16.78 7.24 3.09
C GLN A 485 17.04 5.77 3.44
N THR A 486 16.09 5.10 4.10
CA THR A 486 16.22 3.70 4.53
C THR A 486 15.25 2.82 3.74
N PRO A 487 15.74 2.03 2.76
CA PRO A 487 14.89 1.21 1.88
C PRO A 487 14.51 -0.14 2.51
N ASP A 488 14.15 -0.12 3.79
CA ASP A 488 13.70 -1.30 4.53
C ASP A 488 12.30 -1.77 4.08
N LEU A 489 11.81 -2.87 4.66
CA LEU A 489 10.52 -3.46 4.32
C LEU A 489 9.37 -2.45 4.39
N ALA A 490 9.37 -1.56 5.40
CA ALA A 490 8.34 -0.55 5.55
C ALA A 490 8.37 0.47 4.40
N MET A 491 9.55 0.92 3.99
CA MET A 491 9.70 1.80 2.82
C MET A 491 9.33 1.09 1.51
N GLN A 492 9.69 -0.19 1.36
CA GLN A 492 9.27 -1.01 0.22
C GLN A 492 7.74 -1.02 0.11
N LEU A 493 7.03 -1.34 1.21
CA LEU A 493 5.56 -1.33 1.28
C LEU A 493 4.97 0.03 0.93
N ASN A 494 5.54 1.11 1.45
CA ASN A 494 5.12 2.48 1.13
C ASN A 494 5.24 2.79 -0.36
N GLN A 495 6.41 2.56 -0.96
CA GLN A 495 6.64 2.84 -2.37
C GLN A 495 5.84 1.93 -3.31
N GLY A 496 5.63 0.67 -2.93
CA GLY A 496 4.77 -0.26 -3.66
C GLY A 496 3.30 0.13 -3.60
N LYS A 497 2.81 0.57 -2.43
CA LYS A 497 1.42 0.99 -2.26
C LYS A 497 1.13 2.30 -3.02
N PHE A 498 2.01 3.29 -2.92
CA PHE A 498 1.84 4.61 -3.57
C PHE A 498 2.27 4.66 -5.04
N GLU A 499 2.68 3.53 -5.64
CA GLU A 499 2.82 3.43 -7.10
C GLU A 499 1.46 3.54 -7.80
N TYR A 500 0.41 2.98 -7.18
CA TYR A 500 -0.95 2.95 -7.70
C TYR A 500 -1.59 4.35 -7.69
N ASN A 501 -2.69 4.49 -8.43
CA ASN A 501 -3.39 5.76 -8.63
C ASN A 501 -2.48 6.82 -9.28
N GLY A 502 -1.72 6.44 -10.30
CA GLY A 502 -0.87 7.35 -11.08
C GLY A 502 0.38 7.82 -10.37
N SER A 503 0.86 7.10 -9.35
CA SER A 503 1.95 7.54 -8.47
C SER A 503 1.74 8.95 -7.89
N CYS A 504 0.48 9.33 -7.71
CA CYS A 504 0.11 10.71 -7.42
C CYS A 504 0.34 11.10 -5.94
N GLY A 505 0.64 10.10 -5.10
CA GLY A 505 0.92 10.25 -3.67
C GLY A 505 -0.32 10.32 -2.77
N TYR A 506 -1.52 10.15 -3.34
CA TYR A 506 -2.80 10.08 -2.64
C TYR A 506 -3.53 8.80 -3.00
N LEU A 507 -4.03 8.08 -1.99
CA LEU A 507 -4.86 6.89 -2.16
C LEU A 507 -6.14 7.05 -1.34
N LEU A 508 -7.29 6.95 -1.97
CA LEU A 508 -8.58 7.03 -1.31
C LEU A 508 -8.73 5.87 -0.31
N LYS A 509 -9.14 6.18 0.92
CA LYS A 509 -9.43 5.17 1.95
C LYS A 509 -10.69 4.37 1.60
N PRO A 510 -10.82 3.12 2.06
CA PRO A 510 -12.06 2.37 1.92
C PRO A 510 -13.27 3.09 2.56
N ASP A 511 -14.46 2.83 2.04
CA ASP A 511 -15.71 3.53 2.40
C ASP A 511 -16.00 3.56 3.91
N PHE A 512 -15.82 2.44 4.60
CA PHE A 512 -16.08 2.32 6.04
C PHE A 512 -15.11 3.17 6.90
N MET A 513 -13.96 3.57 6.34
CA MET A 513 -12.99 4.47 7.00
C MET A 513 -13.23 5.95 6.69
N ARG A 514 -14.29 6.26 5.93
CA ARG A 514 -14.65 7.63 5.52
C ARG A 514 -16.06 7.99 5.97
N ARG A 515 -16.98 7.02 5.89
CA ARG A 515 -18.39 7.23 6.19
C ARG A 515 -18.65 7.47 7.69
N PRO A 516 -19.39 8.53 8.06
CA PRO A 516 -19.69 8.84 9.46
C PRO A 516 -20.69 7.84 10.08
N ASP A 517 -21.52 7.19 9.27
CA ASP A 517 -22.55 6.23 9.70
C ASP A 517 -22.06 4.79 9.86
N ARG A 518 -20.77 4.54 9.60
CA ARG A 518 -20.15 3.21 9.72
C ARG A 518 -19.15 3.20 10.88
N THR A 519 -19.14 2.14 11.69
CA THR A 519 -18.10 1.93 12.70
C THR A 519 -17.18 0.81 12.25
N PHE A 520 -15.88 0.96 12.52
CA PHE A 520 -14.88 -0.02 12.11
C PHE A 520 -13.87 -0.22 13.24
N ASP A 521 -13.68 -1.48 13.62
CA ASP A 521 -12.64 -1.91 14.56
C ASP A 521 -11.48 -2.55 13.76
N PRO A 522 -10.29 -1.93 13.75
CA PRO A 522 -9.10 -2.47 13.09
C PRO A 522 -8.64 -3.85 13.59
N PHE A 523 -9.11 -4.29 14.76
CA PHE A 523 -8.76 -5.59 15.36
C PHE A 523 -9.87 -6.64 15.21
N SER A 524 -10.95 -6.34 14.48
CA SER A 524 -12.04 -7.28 14.25
C SER A 524 -11.56 -8.55 13.55
N GLU A 525 -11.83 -9.71 14.17
CA GLU A 525 -11.59 -11.03 13.57
C GLU A 525 -12.74 -11.50 12.66
N THR A 526 -13.84 -10.75 12.64
CA THR A 526 -15.00 -11.01 11.79
C THR A 526 -15.02 -10.07 10.59
N PRO A 527 -15.51 -10.52 9.41
CA PRO A 527 -15.74 -9.64 8.27
C PRO A 527 -16.55 -8.40 8.67
N VAL A 528 -16.09 -7.24 8.21
CA VAL A 528 -16.78 -5.97 8.43
C VAL A 528 -18.09 -5.99 7.66
N ASP A 529 -19.18 -5.51 8.26
CA ASP A 529 -20.48 -5.44 7.58
C ASP A 529 -20.38 -4.64 6.27
N GLY A 530 -20.83 -5.26 5.18
CA GLY A 530 -20.72 -4.70 3.82
C GLY A 530 -19.39 -4.96 3.10
N VAL A 531 -18.39 -5.58 3.73
CA VAL A 531 -17.14 -6.00 3.09
C VAL A 531 -17.14 -7.51 2.84
N ILE A 532 -16.81 -7.89 1.62
CA ILE A 532 -16.68 -9.30 1.23
C ILE A 532 -15.26 -9.76 1.54
N ALA A 533 -15.11 -10.59 2.58
CA ALA A 533 -13.85 -11.24 2.89
C ALA A 533 -13.41 -12.17 1.74
N ALA A 534 -12.10 -12.37 1.60
CA ALA A 534 -11.53 -13.15 0.51
C ALA A 534 -10.66 -14.31 1.02
N THR A 535 -10.48 -15.30 0.13
CA THR A 535 -9.41 -16.29 0.21
C THR A 535 -8.45 -16.02 -0.94
N CYS A 536 -7.16 -15.94 -0.63
CA CYS A 536 -6.10 -15.80 -1.63
C CYS A 536 -5.16 -17.00 -1.49
N SER A 537 -4.77 -17.62 -2.59
CA SER A 537 -3.68 -18.59 -2.58
C SER A 537 -2.68 -18.33 -3.69
N VAL A 538 -1.40 -18.48 -3.38
CA VAL A 538 -0.30 -18.22 -4.31
C VAL A 538 0.56 -19.45 -4.42
N GLN A 539 0.61 -20.03 -5.62
CA GLN A 539 1.55 -21.09 -5.95
C GLN A 539 2.75 -20.48 -6.68
N VAL A 540 3.93 -20.56 -6.08
CA VAL A 540 5.18 -20.12 -6.73
C VAL A 540 5.73 -21.26 -7.59
N ILE A 541 5.73 -21.08 -8.91
CA ILE A 541 6.07 -22.14 -9.87
C ILE A 541 7.55 -22.07 -10.21
N SER A 542 8.01 -20.94 -10.73
CA SER A 542 9.38 -20.77 -11.22
C SER A 542 9.83 -19.30 -11.14
N GLY A 543 11.13 -19.05 -11.35
CA GLY A 543 11.66 -17.73 -11.60
C GLY A 543 12.50 -17.68 -12.88
N GLN A 544 12.71 -16.48 -13.41
CA GLN A 544 13.51 -16.22 -14.63
C GLN A 544 14.48 -15.08 -14.38
N PHE A 545 15.73 -15.27 -14.81
CA PHE A 545 16.83 -14.29 -14.77
C PHE A 545 16.99 -13.58 -13.42
N LEU A 546 16.85 -14.32 -12.32
CA LEU A 546 16.93 -13.77 -10.97
C LEU A 546 18.34 -13.28 -10.62
N SER A 547 19.38 -13.87 -11.21
CA SER A 547 20.76 -13.46 -10.98
C SER A 547 21.64 -13.72 -12.21
N ASP A 548 22.72 -12.95 -12.33
CA ASP A 548 23.82 -13.18 -13.27
C ASP A 548 24.87 -14.19 -12.72
N LYS A 549 24.75 -14.56 -11.44
CA LYS A 549 25.61 -15.52 -10.74
C LYS A 549 24.91 -16.85 -10.53
N LYS A 550 25.71 -17.92 -10.43
CA LYS A 550 25.26 -19.24 -9.97
C LYS A 550 25.10 -19.22 -8.45
N ILE A 551 23.93 -18.81 -7.98
CA ILE A 551 23.58 -18.72 -6.56
C ILE A 551 22.33 -19.55 -6.26
N GLY A 552 22.08 -19.83 -4.99
CA GLY A 552 20.79 -20.32 -4.53
C GLY A 552 19.76 -19.19 -4.48
N THR A 553 18.48 -19.50 -4.76
CA THR A 553 17.37 -18.56 -4.62
C THR A 553 16.16 -19.20 -3.94
N TYR A 554 15.38 -18.41 -3.22
CA TYR A 554 14.06 -18.78 -2.70
C TYR A 554 13.09 -17.58 -2.77
N VAL A 555 11.80 -17.85 -2.69
CA VAL A 555 10.74 -16.84 -2.75
C VAL A 555 9.96 -16.83 -1.45
N GLU A 556 9.76 -15.66 -0.86
CA GLU A 556 8.83 -15.41 0.24
C GLU A 556 7.56 -14.75 -0.28
N VAL A 557 6.41 -15.15 0.27
CA VAL A 557 5.10 -14.60 -0.04
C VAL A 557 4.43 -14.15 1.25
N ASP A 558 4.41 -12.85 1.50
CA ASP A 558 3.80 -12.26 2.69
C ASP A 558 2.49 -11.55 2.34
N MET A 559 1.61 -11.39 3.33
CA MET A 559 0.45 -10.49 3.26
C MET A 559 0.50 -9.48 4.40
N TYR A 560 0.20 -8.22 4.08
CA TYR A 560 0.11 -7.12 5.04
C TYR A 560 -1.25 -6.47 4.91
N GLY A 561 -1.96 -6.28 6.02
CA GLY A 561 -3.31 -5.71 6.04
C GLY A 561 -3.73 -5.42 7.48
N LEU A 562 -4.94 -5.81 7.86
CA LEU A 562 -5.32 -5.88 9.27
C LEU A 562 -4.39 -6.83 10.03
N PRO A 563 -4.29 -6.71 11.37
CA PRO A 563 -3.52 -7.64 12.18
C PRO A 563 -3.89 -9.11 11.92
N THR A 564 -5.18 -9.39 11.70
CA THR A 564 -5.72 -10.73 11.40
C THR A 564 -5.41 -11.22 10.00
N ASP A 565 -5.16 -10.30 9.06
CA ASP A 565 -4.87 -10.60 7.65
C ASP A 565 -3.36 -10.68 7.40
N THR A 566 -2.55 -10.21 8.35
CA THR A 566 -1.11 -10.09 8.19
C THR A 566 -0.43 -11.42 8.49
N ILE A 567 0.20 -12.02 7.48
CA ILE A 567 1.00 -13.23 7.58
C ILE A 567 2.39 -12.93 6.99
N ARG A 568 3.44 -13.14 7.80
CA ARG A 568 4.82 -12.78 7.44
C ARG A 568 5.77 -13.92 7.75
N LYS A 569 6.76 -14.16 6.87
CA LYS A 569 7.85 -15.15 7.07
C LYS A 569 7.40 -16.60 7.28
N GLU A 570 6.11 -16.88 7.11
CA GLU A 570 5.55 -18.22 7.21
C GLU A 570 5.65 -18.95 5.87
N PHE A 571 5.28 -18.26 4.78
CA PHE A 571 5.25 -18.82 3.44
C PHE A 571 6.53 -18.49 2.67
N ARG A 572 7.39 -19.51 2.56
CA ARG A 572 8.61 -19.46 1.76
C ARG A 572 8.80 -20.75 0.99
N THR A 573 9.32 -20.66 -0.23
CA THR A 573 9.68 -21.83 -1.02
C THR A 573 10.93 -22.49 -0.46
N ARG A 574 11.17 -23.75 -0.83
CA ARG A 574 12.50 -24.34 -0.73
C ARG A 574 13.50 -23.55 -1.59
N MET A 575 14.75 -23.59 -1.16
CA MET A 575 15.86 -22.95 -1.88
C MET A 575 16.30 -23.84 -3.05
N VAL A 576 16.38 -23.25 -4.24
CA VAL A 576 16.93 -23.90 -5.44
C VAL A 576 18.37 -23.46 -5.61
N MET A 577 19.31 -24.37 -5.38
CA MET A 577 20.76 -24.07 -5.40
C MET A 577 21.33 -23.99 -6.80
N ASN A 578 22.34 -23.13 -6.99
CA ASN A 578 23.17 -23.04 -8.20
C ASN A 578 22.40 -22.80 -9.51
N ASN A 579 21.22 -22.17 -9.44
CA ASN A 579 20.43 -21.82 -10.61
C ASN A 579 19.76 -20.45 -10.41
N GLY A 580 20.46 -19.41 -10.85
CA GLY A 580 19.92 -18.04 -10.87
C GLY A 580 19.20 -17.68 -12.18
N LEU A 581 19.18 -18.59 -13.16
CA LEU A 581 18.66 -18.32 -14.50
C LEU A 581 17.19 -18.72 -14.63
N ASN A 582 16.84 -19.94 -14.27
CA ASN A 582 15.48 -20.46 -14.39
C ASN A 582 15.16 -21.51 -13.31
N PRO A 583 15.22 -21.14 -12.02
CA PRO A 583 14.85 -22.07 -10.95
C PRO A 583 13.37 -22.42 -11.04
N VAL A 584 13.05 -23.70 -10.84
CA VAL A 584 11.69 -24.20 -10.70
C VAL A 584 11.51 -24.59 -9.23
N TYR A 585 10.58 -23.92 -8.55
CA TYR A 585 10.26 -24.16 -7.14
C TYR A 585 9.19 -25.23 -7.01
N ASN A 586 8.15 -25.16 -7.87
CA ASN A 586 6.99 -26.06 -7.92
C ASN A 586 6.44 -26.41 -6.52
N GLU A 587 6.23 -25.39 -5.70
CA GLU A 587 5.72 -25.55 -4.34
C GLU A 587 4.20 -25.75 -4.32
N GLU A 588 3.71 -26.25 -3.19
CA GLU A 588 2.28 -26.21 -2.89
C GLU A 588 1.79 -24.76 -2.77
N SER A 589 0.49 -24.55 -2.95
CA SER A 589 -0.09 -23.21 -2.83
C SER A 589 -0.01 -22.71 -1.38
N PHE A 590 0.56 -21.52 -1.19
CA PHE A 590 0.47 -20.80 0.07
C PHE A 590 -0.93 -20.22 0.22
N VAL A 591 -1.66 -20.56 1.27
CA VAL A 591 -3.10 -20.25 1.39
C VAL A 591 -3.35 -19.24 2.51
N PHE A 592 -3.75 -18.03 2.12
CA PHE A 592 -4.33 -17.01 2.98
C PHE A 592 -5.84 -17.27 3.05
N ARG A 593 -6.23 -18.15 3.98
CA ARG A 593 -7.60 -18.72 4.04
C ARG A 593 -8.68 -17.65 4.26
N LYS A 594 -8.42 -16.71 5.16
CA LYS A 594 -9.38 -15.71 5.62
C LYS A 594 -8.71 -14.35 5.61
N VAL A 595 -8.98 -13.57 4.57
CA VAL A 595 -8.61 -12.16 4.46
C VAL A 595 -9.86 -11.34 4.75
N ILE A 596 -9.93 -10.78 5.95
CA ILE A 596 -11.07 -10.03 6.50
C ILE A 596 -11.32 -8.77 5.67
N LEU A 597 -10.27 -8.07 5.29
CA LEU A 597 -10.37 -6.76 4.63
C LEU A 597 -9.45 -6.66 3.41
N PRO A 598 -9.87 -7.24 2.26
CA PRO A 598 -9.06 -7.25 1.04
C PRO A 598 -8.64 -5.86 0.56
N ASP A 599 -9.50 -4.84 0.73
CA ASP A 599 -9.25 -3.46 0.26
C ASP A 599 -8.03 -2.80 0.93
N LEU A 600 -7.66 -3.22 2.15
CA LEU A 600 -6.46 -2.75 2.83
C LEU A 600 -5.26 -3.67 2.66
N ALA A 601 -5.48 -4.90 2.21
CA ALA A 601 -4.46 -5.93 2.15
C ALA A 601 -3.57 -5.78 0.91
N VAL A 602 -2.27 -6.03 1.10
CA VAL A 602 -1.27 -6.08 0.05
C VAL A 602 -0.50 -7.40 0.12
N LEU A 603 -0.34 -8.05 -1.01
CA LEU A 603 0.50 -9.22 -1.20
C LEU A 603 1.92 -8.76 -1.56
N ARG A 604 2.92 -9.32 -0.91
CA ARG A 604 4.34 -9.08 -1.22
C ARG A 604 5.00 -10.38 -1.64
N ILE A 605 5.56 -10.39 -2.84
CA ILE A 605 6.38 -11.50 -3.35
C ILE A 605 7.82 -11.02 -3.42
N ALA A 606 8.72 -11.68 -2.70
CA ALA A 606 10.12 -11.27 -2.61
C ALA A 606 11.06 -12.44 -2.83
N VAL A 607 12.10 -12.22 -3.62
CA VAL A 607 13.10 -13.22 -3.96
C VAL A 607 14.40 -12.91 -3.25
N TYR A 608 14.95 -13.91 -2.56
CA TYR A 608 16.18 -13.80 -1.80
C TYR A 608 17.23 -14.79 -2.33
N ASP A 609 18.50 -14.42 -2.16
CA ASP A 609 19.63 -15.32 -2.40
C ASP A 609 19.95 -16.21 -1.19
N ASP A 610 20.93 -17.11 -1.36
CA ASP A 610 21.46 -17.99 -0.32
C ASP A 610 22.12 -17.28 0.88
N ASN A 611 22.36 -15.97 0.79
CA ASN A 611 22.86 -15.12 1.88
C ASN A 611 21.75 -14.26 2.52
N ASN A 612 20.48 -14.54 2.21
CA ASN A 612 19.31 -13.76 2.61
C ASN A 612 19.34 -12.31 2.11
N LYS A 613 20.06 -12.03 1.01
CA LYS A 613 20.02 -10.74 0.36
C LYS A 613 18.84 -10.69 -0.60
N LEU A 614 18.07 -9.62 -0.52
CA LEU A 614 16.98 -9.37 -1.45
C LEU A 614 17.52 -9.18 -2.87
N ILE A 615 17.00 -9.97 -3.80
CA ILE A 615 17.23 -9.84 -5.25
C ILE A 615 16.24 -8.84 -5.83
N GLY A 616 14.97 -9.02 -5.49
CA GLY A 616 13.89 -8.14 -5.92
C GLY A 616 12.56 -8.52 -5.27
N GLN A 617 11.63 -7.59 -5.26
CA GLN A 617 10.30 -7.73 -4.66
C GLN A 617 9.22 -7.15 -5.56
N ARG A 618 7.98 -7.56 -5.36
CA ARG A 618 6.79 -6.92 -5.92
C ARG A 618 5.69 -6.83 -4.86
N ILE A 619 5.06 -5.66 -4.78
CA ILE A 619 3.90 -5.41 -3.93
C ILE A 619 2.66 -5.25 -4.80
N LEU A 620 1.63 -6.03 -4.47
CA LEU A 620 0.40 -6.18 -5.22
C LEU A 620 -0.79 -6.00 -4.25
N PRO A 621 -1.50 -4.86 -4.26
CA PRO A 621 -2.75 -4.71 -3.54
C PRO A 621 -3.74 -5.79 -3.95
N LEU A 622 -4.49 -6.32 -2.99
CA LEU A 622 -5.54 -7.30 -3.28
C LEU A 622 -6.69 -6.66 -4.07
N ASP A 623 -6.93 -5.37 -3.85
CA ASP A 623 -7.74 -4.54 -4.73
C ASP A 623 -7.03 -4.39 -6.10
N GLY A 624 -7.67 -4.92 -7.14
CA GLY A 624 -7.13 -4.92 -8.50
C GLY A 624 -6.17 -6.06 -8.86
N LEU A 625 -5.88 -6.98 -7.93
CA LEU A 625 -5.12 -8.21 -8.21
C LEU A 625 -5.94 -9.14 -9.12
N GLN A 626 -5.30 -9.71 -10.14
CA GLN A 626 -5.92 -10.65 -11.06
C GLN A 626 -5.54 -12.11 -10.74
N ALA A 627 -6.50 -13.03 -10.90
CA ALA A 627 -6.29 -14.46 -10.69
C ALA A 627 -5.55 -15.14 -11.86
N GLY A 628 -5.14 -16.39 -11.67
CA GLY A 628 -4.52 -17.27 -12.66
C GLY A 628 -3.00 -17.24 -12.70
N TYR A 629 -2.48 -17.78 -13.79
CA TYR A 629 -1.06 -17.87 -14.09
C TYR A 629 -0.52 -16.52 -14.54
N ARG A 630 0.36 -15.92 -13.75
CA ARG A 630 0.87 -14.55 -13.92
C ARG A 630 2.39 -14.51 -13.86
N HIS A 631 2.99 -13.75 -14.77
CA HIS A 631 4.37 -13.32 -14.65
C HIS A 631 4.44 -12.05 -13.82
N ILE A 632 5.30 -12.07 -12.82
CA ILE A 632 5.45 -11.00 -11.83
C ILE A 632 6.87 -10.45 -11.96
N SER A 633 7.01 -9.40 -12.74
CA SER A 633 8.28 -8.69 -12.88
C SER A 633 8.67 -8.04 -11.55
N LEU A 634 9.89 -8.34 -11.10
CA LEU A 634 10.38 -7.89 -9.82
C LEU A 634 10.89 -6.45 -9.88
N ARG A 635 11.01 -5.86 -8.70
CA ARG A 635 11.49 -4.50 -8.48
C ARG A 635 12.59 -4.49 -7.44
N ASN A 636 13.42 -3.46 -7.48
CA ASN A 636 14.41 -3.26 -6.43
C ASN A 636 13.75 -2.73 -5.14
N GLU A 637 14.59 -2.46 -4.13
CA GLU A 637 14.14 -1.93 -2.84
C GLU A 637 13.46 -0.55 -2.96
N GLY A 638 13.86 0.24 -3.97
CA GLY A 638 13.29 1.54 -4.32
C GLY A 638 12.03 1.48 -5.21
N ASN A 639 11.39 0.30 -5.31
CA ASN A 639 10.27 -0.02 -6.18
C ASN A 639 10.49 0.37 -7.67
N LYS A 640 11.74 0.37 -8.16
CA LYS A 640 12.05 0.55 -9.58
C LYS A 640 12.06 -0.81 -10.30
N PRO A 641 11.50 -0.91 -11.52
CA PRO A 641 11.47 -2.15 -12.29
C PRO A 641 12.87 -2.74 -12.52
N LEU A 642 13.01 -4.04 -12.28
CA LEU A 642 14.15 -4.83 -12.74
C LEU A 642 13.84 -5.38 -14.13
N SER A 643 14.79 -5.32 -15.06
CA SER A 643 14.51 -5.59 -16.48
C SER A 643 14.19 -7.06 -16.81
N LEU A 644 14.86 -8.01 -16.14
CA LEU A 644 14.75 -9.44 -16.43
C LEU A 644 14.17 -10.28 -15.27
N PRO A 645 14.55 -10.05 -13.99
CA PRO A 645 14.07 -10.85 -12.86
C PRO A 645 12.54 -10.91 -12.79
N THR A 646 11.98 -12.10 -12.97
CA THR A 646 10.54 -12.35 -13.00
C THR A 646 10.22 -13.63 -12.25
N VAL A 647 9.05 -13.69 -11.60
CA VAL A 647 8.52 -14.90 -10.96
C VAL A 647 7.24 -15.31 -11.66
N PHE A 648 7.08 -16.59 -11.95
CA PHE A 648 5.84 -17.16 -12.49
C PHE A 648 5.05 -17.82 -11.37
N CYS A 649 3.83 -17.34 -11.15
CA CYS A 649 2.94 -17.81 -10.08
C CYS A 649 1.56 -18.18 -10.62
N ASN A 650 0.85 -19.05 -9.91
CA ASN A 650 -0.60 -19.18 -10.04
C ASN A 650 -1.28 -18.55 -8.83
N ILE A 651 -2.15 -17.57 -9.05
CA ILE A 651 -2.87 -16.83 -8.01
C ILE A 651 -4.33 -17.24 -8.07
N VAL A 652 -4.89 -17.74 -6.97
CA VAL A 652 -6.33 -18.06 -6.90
C VAL A 652 -7.00 -17.14 -5.91
N LEU A 653 -8.07 -16.50 -6.36
CA LEU A 653 -8.85 -15.56 -5.59
C LEU A 653 -10.28 -16.08 -5.49
N LYS A 654 -10.82 -16.11 -4.28
CA LYS A 654 -12.20 -16.57 -4.01
C LYS A 654 -12.84 -15.69 -2.95
N THR A 655 -14.16 -15.67 -2.93
CA THR A 655 -14.92 -15.17 -1.79
C THR A 655 -14.74 -16.12 -0.61
N TYR A 656 -14.43 -15.59 0.57
CA TYR A 656 -14.38 -16.39 1.79
C TYR A 656 -15.80 -16.84 2.16
N VAL A 657 -15.98 -18.14 2.34
CA VAL A 657 -17.22 -18.74 2.83
C VAL A 657 -16.93 -19.38 4.19
N PRO A 658 -17.58 -18.94 5.28
CA PRO A 658 -17.41 -19.57 6.59
C PRO A 658 -17.79 -21.05 6.58
N ASP A 659 -17.10 -21.83 7.40
CA ASP A 659 -17.37 -23.26 7.53
C ASP A 659 -18.83 -23.52 7.93
N GLY A 660 -19.46 -24.51 7.28
CA GLY A 660 -20.88 -24.86 7.47
C GLY A 660 -21.87 -24.07 6.61
N PHE A 661 -21.43 -23.03 5.90
CA PHE A 661 -22.31 -22.26 4.99
C PHE A 661 -22.14 -22.59 3.50
N GLY A 662 -21.24 -23.54 3.16
CA GLY A 662 -20.98 -23.93 1.77
C GLY A 662 -22.25 -24.33 1.00
N ASP A 663 -23.07 -25.22 1.56
CA ASP A 663 -24.31 -25.69 0.92
C ASP A 663 -25.31 -24.55 0.64
N ILE A 664 -25.35 -23.54 1.52
CA ILE A 664 -26.22 -22.38 1.37
C ILE A 664 -25.71 -21.49 0.23
N VAL A 665 -24.40 -21.25 0.17
CA VAL A 665 -23.78 -20.44 -0.89
C VAL A 665 -23.93 -21.12 -2.26
N ASP A 666 -23.76 -22.43 -2.34
CA ASP A 666 -23.97 -23.20 -3.56
C ASP A 666 -25.43 -23.11 -4.03
N ALA A 667 -26.39 -23.20 -3.09
CA ALA A 667 -27.82 -23.05 -3.39
C ALA A 667 -28.18 -21.63 -3.87
N LEU A 668 -27.55 -20.59 -3.31
CA LEU A 668 -27.75 -19.20 -3.73
C LEU A 668 -27.10 -18.90 -5.09
N SER A 669 -25.98 -19.54 -5.40
CA SER A 669 -25.24 -19.35 -6.65
C SER A 669 -25.94 -20.03 -7.84
N ASP A 670 -26.58 -21.19 -7.63
CA ASP A 670 -27.39 -21.87 -8.64
C ASP A 670 -28.71 -22.42 -8.06
N PRO A 671 -29.72 -21.55 -7.84
CA PRO A 671 -30.96 -21.94 -7.19
C PRO A 671 -31.78 -22.93 -8.04
N LYS A 672 -31.65 -22.88 -9.37
CA LYS A 672 -32.36 -23.80 -10.27
C LYS A 672 -31.85 -25.23 -10.14
N LYS A 673 -30.53 -25.40 -10.10
CA LYS A 673 -29.91 -26.72 -9.89
C LYS A 673 -30.22 -27.27 -8.52
N PHE A 674 -30.19 -26.45 -7.47
CA PHE A 674 -30.58 -26.86 -6.13
C PHE A 674 -32.03 -27.35 -6.06
N LEU A 675 -32.97 -26.58 -6.63
CA LEU A 675 -34.39 -26.97 -6.70
C LEU A 675 -34.58 -28.27 -7.49
N SER A 676 -33.91 -28.42 -8.64
CA SER A 676 -33.98 -29.64 -9.43
C SER A 676 -33.45 -30.89 -8.70
N ILE A 677 -32.35 -30.76 -7.94
CA ILE A 677 -31.83 -31.87 -7.13
C ILE A 677 -32.80 -32.21 -6.00
N THR A 678 -33.43 -31.19 -5.39
CA THR A 678 -34.41 -31.36 -4.33
C THR A 678 -35.68 -32.05 -4.83
N GLU A 679 -36.19 -31.63 -5.99
CA GLU A 679 -37.30 -32.28 -6.70
C GLU A 679 -36.98 -33.73 -7.04
N LYS A 680 -35.81 -34.00 -7.62
CA LYS A 680 -35.37 -35.39 -7.92
C LYS A 680 -35.28 -36.25 -6.66
N ARG A 681 -34.80 -35.70 -5.54
CA ARG A 681 -34.76 -36.42 -4.25
C ARG A 681 -36.17 -36.67 -3.73
N ALA A 682 -37.07 -35.70 -3.83
CA ALA A 682 -38.47 -35.86 -3.45
C ALA A 682 -39.17 -36.95 -4.29
N ASP A 683 -38.95 -36.95 -5.61
CA ASP A 683 -39.49 -37.96 -6.52
C ASP A 683 -38.95 -39.36 -6.22
N GLN A 684 -37.64 -39.49 -5.93
CA GLN A 684 -37.02 -40.77 -5.54
C GLN A 684 -37.54 -41.29 -4.20
N ILE A 685 -37.73 -40.39 -3.22
CA ILE A 685 -38.32 -40.75 -1.92
C ILE A 685 -39.79 -41.15 -2.10
N GLY A 686 -40.55 -40.45 -2.93
CA GLY A 686 -41.93 -40.81 -3.29
C GLY A 686 -42.01 -42.20 -3.91
N ALA A 687 -41.13 -42.50 -4.87
CA ALA A 687 -41.06 -43.81 -5.52
C ALA A 687 -40.62 -44.95 -4.58
N MET A 688 -39.87 -44.66 -3.51
CA MET A 688 -39.51 -45.64 -2.47
C MET A 688 -40.61 -45.81 -1.41
N ALA A 689 -41.40 -44.77 -1.15
CA ALA A 689 -42.52 -44.81 -0.21
C ALA A 689 -43.77 -45.48 -0.80
N ASP A 690 -43.90 -45.52 -2.13
CA ASP A 690 -44.91 -46.32 -2.83
C ASP A 690 -44.54 -47.82 -2.77
N VAL A 691 -44.92 -48.47 -1.67
CA VAL A 691 -45.02 -49.93 -1.61
C VAL A 691 -46.10 -50.36 -2.61
N PRO A 692 -45.83 -51.28 -3.57
CA PRO A 692 -46.86 -51.75 -4.48
C PRO A 692 -47.87 -52.58 -3.69
N ASN A 693 -48.99 -51.95 -3.32
CA ASN A 693 -50.10 -52.63 -2.71
C ASN A 693 -50.93 -53.27 -3.84
N ASP A 694 -50.64 -54.53 -4.09
CA ASP A 694 -51.43 -55.38 -4.98
C ASP A 694 -52.78 -55.64 -4.31
N THR A 695 -53.85 -54.95 -4.73
CA THR A 695 -55.24 -55.44 -4.67
C THR A 695 -56.27 -54.56 -5.41
N SER A 696 -56.91 -55.19 -6.40
CA SER A 696 -58.33 -55.06 -6.83
C SER A 696 -58.90 -53.78 -7.50
N LYS A 697 -59.17 -53.94 -8.81
CA LYS A 697 -60.37 -53.56 -9.61
C LYS A 697 -61.43 -52.59 -9.01
N ASN A 698 -61.66 -51.43 -9.66
CA ASN A 698 -62.83 -51.14 -10.54
C ASN A 698 -63.01 -49.63 -10.84
N ASP A 699 -63.17 -49.31 -12.13
CA ASP A 699 -64.10 -48.32 -12.75
C ASP A 699 -64.29 -46.89 -12.19
N ARG A 700 -63.78 -45.85 -12.91
CA ARG A 700 -64.54 -44.96 -13.84
C ARG A 700 -63.87 -43.59 -14.10
N LYS A 701 -63.91 -43.22 -15.39
CA LYS A 701 -63.63 -41.94 -16.09
C LYS A 701 -63.84 -40.62 -15.30
N GLY A 702 -62.94 -39.64 -15.54
CA GLY A 702 -63.35 -38.22 -15.62
C GLY A 702 -62.28 -37.13 -15.46
N LYS A 703 -61.80 -36.61 -16.61
CA LYS A 703 -61.43 -35.20 -16.93
C LYS A 703 -60.29 -34.46 -16.18
N ALA A 704 -59.43 -33.88 -17.03
CA ALA A 704 -58.43 -32.86 -16.75
C ALA A 704 -59.03 -31.53 -16.25
N ASN A 705 -58.26 -30.81 -15.40
CA ASN A 705 -57.93 -29.41 -15.64
C ASN A 705 -56.85 -28.88 -14.69
N ASN A 706 -55.91 -28.13 -15.28
CA ASN A 706 -54.97 -27.20 -14.65
C ASN A 706 -55.71 -26.12 -13.85
N ALA A 707 -55.21 -25.79 -12.67
CA ALA A 707 -55.33 -24.43 -12.12
C ALA A 707 -54.20 -24.13 -11.12
N LYS A 708 -53.49 -23.05 -11.42
CA LYS A 708 -52.49 -22.36 -10.59
C LYS A 708 -53.08 -21.97 -9.22
N ALA A 709 -52.24 -21.97 -8.19
CA ALA A 709 -52.46 -21.14 -7.00
C ALA A 709 -51.13 -20.60 -6.47
N ASN A 710 -51.02 -19.27 -6.46
CA ASN A 710 -50.04 -18.49 -5.73
C ASN A 710 -50.12 -18.81 -4.22
N VAL A 711 -48.97 -18.83 -3.55
CA VAL A 711 -48.91 -18.84 -2.07
C VAL A 711 -48.07 -17.66 -1.61
N THR A 712 -48.74 -16.71 -0.96
CA THR A 712 -48.18 -15.65 -0.11
C THR A 712 -47.98 -16.24 1.29
N PRO A 713 -46.94 -15.85 2.06
CA PRO A 713 -46.58 -16.54 3.30
C PRO A 713 -47.38 -16.00 4.49
N GLN A 714 -47.83 -16.90 5.38
CA GLN A 714 -48.30 -16.55 6.72
C GLN A 714 -47.49 -17.29 7.78
N SER A 715 -47.19 -16.57 8.86
CA SER A 715 -46.33 -16.94 9.97
C SER A 715 -47.06 -17.70 11.09
N SER A 716 -46.24 -18.47 11.84
CA SER A 716 -46.25 -18.71 13.29
C SER A 716 -47.36 -19.55 13.97
N SER A 717 -46.93 -20.63 14.66
CA SER A 717 -47.26 -21.03 16.06
C SER A 717 -46.64 -22.43 16.32
N GLU A 718 -45.63 -22.58 17.18
CA GLU A 718 -45.61 -22.77 18.65
C GLU A 718 -45.81 -24.22 19.18
N LEU A 719 -44.80 -24.63 19.99
CA LEU A 719 -44.82 -25.44 21.24
C LEU A 719 -44.76 -27.00 21.27
N ARG A 720 -43.58 -27.48 21.75
CA ARG A 720 -43.27 -28.54 22.79
C ARG A 720 -43.57 -30.03 22.48
N PRO A 721 -43.01 -31.06 23.22
CA PRO A 721 -42.41 -31.04 24.58
C PRO A 721 -41.13 -31.88 24.83
N SER A 722 -40.68 -31.82 26.09
CA SER A 722 -39.54 -32.45 26.79
C SER A 722 -39.76 -33.88 27.33
N THR A 723 -38.66 -34.65 27.53
CA THR A 723 -38.49 -35.77 28.51
C THR A 723 -36.98 -35.96 28.84
N THR A 724 -36.48 -35.67 30.06
CA THR A 724 -36.07 -36.58 31.20
C THR A 724 -35.05 -37.68 30.86
N ALA A 725 -33.99 -38.04 31.61
CA ALA A 725 -33.51 -37.88 33.00
C ALA A 725 -31.95 -38.08 33.00
N GLY A 726 -31.15 -37.64 33.97
CA GLY A 726 -31.05 -38.22 35.32
C GLY A 726 -29.76 -37.79 36.05
N SER A 727 -29.83 -37.94 37.37
CA SER A 727 -29.05 -37.38 38.47
C SER A 727 -27.63 -37.90 38.69
N GLY A 728 -26.77 -37.05 39.25
CA GLY A 728 -25.53 -37.43 39.95
C GLY A 728 -24.98 -36.26 40.79
N THR A 729 -25.37 -36.22 42.05
CA THR A 729 -24.87 -35.31 43.09
C THR A 729 -23.46 -35.69 43.55
N ASP A 730 -22.57 -34.71 43.76
CA ASP A 730 -21.87 -34.63 45.04
C ASP A 730 -21.30 -33.24 45.35
N THR A 731 -21.61 -32.81 46.56
CA THR A 731 -21.18 -31.59 47.25
C THR A 731 -19.75 -31.69 47.77
N LYS A 732 -19.01 -30.57 47.82
CA LYS A 732 -18.56 -30.00 49.12
C LYS A 732 -17.98 -28.58 49.01
N LYS A 733 -18.39 -27.81 50.02
CA LYS A 733 -18.03 -26.43 50.36
C LYS A 733 -16.55 -26.25 50.68
N GLY A 734 -16.09 -25.02 50.43
CA GLY A 734 -14.86 -24.40 50.89
C GLY A 734 -14.75 -23.03 50.26
#